data_AF-A0A1G6J164-F1
#
_entry.id   AF-A0A1G6J164-F1
#
_cell.length_a   1.000
_cell.length_b   1.000
_cell.length_c   1.000
_cell.angle_alpha   90.00
_cell.angle_beta   90.00
_cell.angle_gamma   90.00
#
_symmetry.space_group_name_H-M   'P 1'
#
loop_
_entity.id
_entity.type
_entity.pdbx_description
1 polymer ?
#
loop_
_entity_poly.entity_id
_entity_poly.type
_entity_poly.pdbx_seq_one_letter_code
_entity_poly.pdbx_strand_id
1 'polypeptide(L)'
;MRRLKGKTLIGEREKKIKIYLSNHENSAVKIAADNLTKDIDQVCGSIAEITEEEGNIVIGTLTANEEIEHILSDHEINTDCLRDSHGHDHWEGYLIQEKEGILYIVGTDRRGTIFGIYEFSKMIGVSPWYFFADVPIKKQDAIYIDSGFKTTSYPSVQYRGIFLNDEEQLEAWAKLHTNDRTIGPETYVHVFELLLRLKANYIWPAMHVNYFNEDPENGRLADEMGIVVGTSHCDMLLRSNQNEWEPWLKKKGYEGISYDYSIPGKHRDILKEYWRESVEQNEGYEVCYTVGMRGVHDYGFKTDAIDHDQSLSDKEKKRKRVKLLGDVIKDQRQILKDVLGEKNGEEALQTFIPYKEVLPLYDDGLELPEDITLMWVDDNFGYMRRYPNSNERKRPGGHGVYFHSSYWGHPHMSYLFINSIPLAHTGNEMKKCYDNDIRKIWVLNVGALKPIEQDMEYFLTYGWEVGKEEGVTNDSLSFTQNWIDSNFTGNHGEKAAKLYNRFTQITNVCKLEHLTEERFSQTIYGDEAGERLNQLKEIYDEANQIYFALPEDEKEAFFQLFLMKVHASYYANAEFYYADRSHLSYEQGKMQAADTYITKSKEMMAYRRCMLHYYNKIMSDGKWDGILTPESFSPPPTAMYPAGTPALKIEEPGVKMVTWGEMVPEPNQEIHFDSYGIGVKWFEIFNTGAERFDFTIDLIDCDDWLEISNRQGTIVDEKRVLVKLKQAVNKEDKKGKIVVKTSLNQQEFEIDVFAQSAIQLPNDFKGYVEADGFVSMKADKFMSNQRSSDHQWEVINDIGRMNGNVIEASGNGYLDESDLQNHASVTYSFFLKNEGSFLLEIDRFLTLDSTGRIRFAVSIDDLQPIIVETETNDEWRGNWQESVWNNGEKLYVPLPFIDSGVHNLTVYMIDRYVTINKLTIYTDNDLAGEKPDQQLKAQLNDLGPNESYFVGDQAVERKMNSKAIPNYDGSNMDDLCYHMYNMKPGNAPLPNLVYAGRDFWNYDRLYMLNEEYPQTEKGFSRYHADSFGYKDVVSDFGSGYFIESNSVIAIETEYALEQSQYAYTKKDSVNETIEWTHTQAETNASTGMAMYIRDRGLKWENAQDAPSLHYQIKVASPGTYRVWVLIKFNDDSSDSLRVGLDGEIQPYDEQFSKGDLYTFSTSQIWFWSLLSEIEIDQGLHDFSVHAGESGLRIDRIYLTKGDENAPDDAAWKDSKRSIESF
;
A
#
# COMPACT_ATOMS: atom_id res chain seq x y z
N MET A 1 -40.67 -0.51 -38.44
CA MET A 1 -40.31 -0.35 -37.02
C MET A 1 -41.20 -1.25 -36.18
N ARG A 2 -40.66 -2.38 -35.69
CA ARG A 2 -41.37 -3.24 -34.72
C ARG A 2 -41.23 -2.57 -33.35
N ARG A 3 -42.33 -2.09 -32.75
CA ARG A 3 -42.34 -1.74 -31.32
C ARG A 3 -41.95 -2.99 -30.55
N LEU A 4 -40.80 -2.98 -29.87
CA LEU A 4 -40.49 -3.97 -28.85
C LEU A 4 -41.55 -3.81 -27.75
N LYS A 5 -42.33 -4.85 -27.52
CA LYS A 5 -43.49 -4.77 -26.63
C LYS A 5 -43.02 -4.45 -25.21
N GLY A 6 -43.41 -3.29 -24.67
CA GLY A 6 -43.03 -2.84 -23.32
C GLY A 6 -41.79 -1.93 -23.25
N LYS A 7 -41.22 -1.50 -24.39
CA LYS A 7 -40.13 -0.52 -24.43
C LYS A 7 -40.50 0.73 -25.24
N THR A 8 -40.05 1.89 -24.78
CA THR A 8 -40.12 3.18 -25.45
C THR A 8 -38.81 3.45 -26.20
N LEU A 9 -38.92 3.89 -27.46
CA LEU A 9 -37.77 4.30 -28.27
C LEU A 9 -37.43 5.76 -27.98
N ILE A 10 -36.23 6.02 -27.46
CA ILE A 10 -35.75 7.38 -27.18
C ILE A 10 -34.89 7.90 -28.34
N GLY A 11 -34.05 7.04 -28.90
CA GLY A 11 -33.13 7.37 -29.97
C GLY A 11 -32.88 6.19 -30.91
N GLU A 12 -32.62 6.45 -32.19
CA GLU A 12 -32.30 5.43 -33.19
C GLU A 12 -31.24 6.00 -34.13
N ARG A 13 -30.24 5.18 -34.46
CA ARG A 13 -29.11 5.53 -35.31
C ARG A 13 -29.51 6.36 -36.54
N GLU A 14 -28.72 7.40 -36.81
CA GLU A 14 -28.92 8.35 -37.92
C GLU A 14 -30.24 9.15 -37.87
N LYS A 15 -31.03 9.06 -36.80
CA LYS A 15 -32.20 9.94 -36.58
C LYS A 15 -31.86 11.10 -35.66
N LYS A 16 -32.64 12.17 -35.81
CA LYS A 16 -32.59 13.33 -34.92
C LYS A 16 -33.27 13.02 -33.60
N ILE A 17 -32.64 13.39 -32.50
CA ILE A 17 -33.20 13.36 -31.14
C ILE A 17 -33.23 14.80 -30.65
N LYS A 18 -34.41 15.28 -30.25
CA LYS A 18 -34.55 16.62 -29.68
C LYS A 18 -34.48 16.55 -28.16
N ILE A 19 -33.63 17.36 -27.56
CA ILE A 19 -33.53 17.54 -26.11
C ILE A 19 -34.06 18.92 -25.77
N TYR A 20 -35.17 19.00 -25.05
CA TYR A 20 -35.68 20.26 -24.52
C TYR A 20 -34.81 20.73 -23.36
N LEU A 21 -34.33 21.96 -23.44
CA LEU A 21 -33.64 22.66 -22.35
C LEU A 21 -33.95 24.16 -22.43
N SER A 22 -34.36 24.77 -21.31
CA SER A 22 -34.67 26.20 -21.26
C SER A 22 -33.39 27.06 -21.32
N ASN A 23 -33.42 28.18 -22.05
CA ASN A 23 -32.29 29.14 -22.04
C ASN A 23 -32.01 29.76 -20.66
N HIS A 24 -32.94 29.67 -19.71
CA HIS A 24 -32.76 30.12 -18.33
C HIS A 24 -32.06 29.08 -17.42
N GLU A 25 -31.75 27.89 -17.91
CA GLU A 25 -31.01 26.89 -17.13
C GLU A 25 -29.59 27.34 -16.80
N ASN A 26 -29.09 26.82 -15.67
CA ASN A 26 -27.73 27.08 -15.18
C ASN A 26 -26.67 26.60 -16.19
N SER A 27 -25.53 27.30 -16.28
CA SER A 27 -24.43 26.94 -17.19
C SER A 27 -23.95 25.51 -16.99
N ALA A 28 -23.87 25.03 -15.75
CA ALA A 28 -23.43 23.68 -15.43
C ALA A 28 -24.36 22.61 -16.03
N VAL A 29 -25.68 22.86 -15.98
CA VAL A 29 -26.70 21.97 -16.58
C VAL A 29 -26.56 21.98 -18.10
N LYS A 30 -26.31 23.15 -18.72
CA LYS A 30 -26.09 23.26 -20.17
C LYS A 30 -24.86 22.46 -20.61
N ILE A 31 -23.75 22.55 -19.88
CA ILE A 31 -22.54 21.76 -20.15
C ILE A 31 -22.83 20.26 -20.05
N ALA A 32 -23.53 19.81 -19.01
CA ALA A 32 -23.91 18.40 -18.88
C ALA A 32 -24.84 17.94 -20.00
N ALA A 33 -25.79 18.78 -20.43
CA ALA A 33 -26.68 18.49 -21.56
C ALA A 33 -25.90 18.40 -22.88
N ASP A 34 -24.93 19.28 -23.11
CA ASP A 34 -24.03 19.21 -24.26
C ASP A 34 -23.21 17.92 -24.24
N ASN A 35 -22.71 17.51 -23.07
CA ASN A 35 -22.03 16.22 -22.92
C ASN A 35 -22.96 15.04 -23.23
N LEU A 36 -24.23 15.09 -22.80
CA LEU A 36 -25.22 14.07 -23.17
C LEU A 36 -25.44 13.98 -24.69
N THR A 37 -25.42 15.11 -25.41
CA THR A 37 -25.53 15.05 -26.89
C THR A 37 -24.38 14.26 -27.51
N LYS A 38 -23.15 14.46 -27.00
CA LYS A 38 -21.95 13.72 -27.45
C LYS A 38 -22.03 12.25 -27.06
N ASP A 39 -22.46 11.95 -25.84
CA ASP A 39 -22.65 10.58 -25.34
C ASP A 39 -23.64 9.82 -26.22
N ILE A 40 -24.78 10.43 -26.58
CA ILE A 40 -25.79 9.83 -27.47
C ILE A 40 -25.22 9.56 -28.87
N ASP A 41 -24.48 10.51 -29.44
CA ASP A 41 -23.81 10.33 -30.74
C ASP A 41 -22.78 9.20 -30.68
N GLN A 42 -21.95 9.17 -29.63
CA GLN A 42 -20.96 8.12 -29.44
C GLN A 42 -21.60 6.74 -29.20
N VAL A 43 -22.73 6.64 -28.51
CA VAL A 43 -23.43 5.37 -28.26
C VAL A 43 -24.12 4.85 -29.52
N CYS A 44 -24.89 5.68 -30.22
CA CYS A 44 -25.79 5.21 -31.29
C CYS A 44 -25.68 5.91 -32.64
N GLY A 45 -24.78 6.89 -32.81
CA GLY A 45 -24.62 7.66 -34.04
C GLY A 45 -25.88 8.48 -34.40
N SER A 46 -26.65 8.88 -33.39
CA SER A 46 -27.82 9.75 -33.55
C SER A 46 -27.41 11.22 -33.44
N ILE A 47 -28.09 12.09 -34.16
CA ILE A 47 -27.84 13.54 -34.10
C ILE A 47 -28.74 14.12 -33.01
N ALA A 48 -28.23 14.22 -31.79
CA ALA A 48 -28.92 14.90 -30.69
C ALA A 48 -28.75 16.43 -30.82
N GLU A 49 -29.84 17.18 -30.69
CA GLU A 49 -29.83 18.66 -30.72
C GLU A 49 -30.63 19.23 -29.54
N ILE A 50 -30.04 20.21 -28.85
CA ILE A 50 -30.71 20.97 -27.80
C ILE A 50 -31.64 22.00 -28.45
N THR A 51 -32.87 22.13 -27.93
CA THR A 51 -33.92 23.00 -28.47
C THR A 51 -34.83 23.53 -27.36
N GLU A 52 -35.58 24.61 -27.64
CA GLU A 52 -36.67 25.12 -26.77
C GLU A 52 -38.06 24.63 -27.21
N GLU A 53 -38.11 23.68 -28.14
CA GLU A 53 -39.35 23.07 -28.63
C GLU A 53 -39.55 21.72 -27.93
N GLU A 54 -40.76 21.16 -27.98
CA GLU A 54 -41.03 19.81 -27.48
C GLU A 54 -40.00 18.79 -28.00
N GLY A 55 -39.36 18.10 -27.06
CA GLY A 55 -38.27 17.16 -27.30
C GLY A 55 -38.64 15.71 -26.94
N ASN A 56 -37.80 14.78 -27.39
CA ASN A 56 -37.84 13.38 -26.96
C ASN A 56 -37.37 13.22 -25.50
N ILE A 57 -36.47 14.11 -25.08
CA ILE A 57 -35.95 14.22 -23.73
C ILE A 57 -36.25 15.62 -23.23
N VAL A 58 -36.73 15.75 -22.00
CA VAL A 58 -37.00 17.02 -21.32
C VAL A 58 -36.10 17.08 -20.10
N ILE A 59 -35.20 18.06 -20.08
CA ILE A 59 -34.29 18.31 -18.96
C ILE A 59 -34.71 19.60 -18.26
N GLY A 60 -34.76 19.60 -16.93
CA GLY A 60 -34.89 20.87 -16.21
C GLY A 60 -34.73 20.79 -14.70
N THR A 61 -34.55 21.96 -14.11
CA THR A 61 -34.33 22.13 -12.66
C THR A 61 -35.55 22.78 -12.03
N LEU A 62 -36.13 22.16 -10.99
CA LEU A 62 -37.38 22.62 -10.36
C LEU A 62 -37.33 24.08 -9.90
N THR A 63 -36.17 24.52 -9.42
CA THR A 63 -35.96 25.86 -8.86
C THR A 63 -35.54 26.91 -9.90
N ALA A 64 -35.33 26.53 -11.17
CA ALA A 64 -34.73 27.41 -12.16
C ALA A 64 -35.75 28.26 -12.96
N ASN A 65 -36.95 27.75 -13.26
CA ASN A 65 -37.90 28.43 -14.15
C ASN A 65 -39.36 27.97 -13.99
N GLU A 66 -40.34 28.87 -14.08
CA GLU A 66 -41.78 28.55 -14.12
C GLU A 66 -42.16 27.67 -15.34
N GLU A 67 -41.41 27.75 -16.45
CA GLU A 67 -41.68 26.98 -17.67
C GLU A 67 -41.54 25.46 -17.46
N ILE A 68 -40.53 25.01 -16.70
CA ILE A 68 -40.38 23.56 -16.45
C ILE A 68 -41.50 23.06 -15.54
N GLU A 69 -41.92 23.84 -14.55
CA GLU A 69 -43.05 23.48 -13.68
C GLU A 69 -44.34 23.33 -14.50
N HIS A 70 -44.58 24.22 -15.47
CA HIS A 70 -45.71 24.10 -16.39
C HIS A 70 -45.65 22.83 -17.24
N ILE A 71 -44.50 22.52 -17.85
CA ILE A 71 -44.33 21.30 -18.66
C ILE A 71 -44.58 20.04 -17.81
N LEU A 72 -44.03 19.99 -16.60
CA LEU A 72 -44.21 18.86 -15.69
C LEU A 72 -45.67 18.73 -15.24
N SER A 73 -46.36 19.85 -15.00
CA SER A 73 -47.78 19.86 -14.63
C SER A 73 -48.68 19.40 -15.78
N ASP A 74 -48.46 19.92 -16.99
CA ASP A 74 -49.22 19.58 -18.21
C ASP A 74 -49.07 18.10 -18.59
N HIS A 75 -47.92 17.51 -18.26
CA HIS A 75 -47.63 16.09 -18.50
C HIS A 75 -47.84 15.23 -17.24
N GLU A 76 -48.42 15.78 -16.18
CA GLU A 76 -48.77 15.11 -14.92
C GLU A 76 -47.56 14.32 -14.34
N ILE A 77 -46.38 14.93 -14.31
CA ILE A 77 -45.17 14.39 -13.68
C ILE A 77 -45.16 14.78 -12.20
N ASN A 78 -45.29 13.79 -11.31
CA ASN A 78 -45.23 14.00 -9.86
C ASN A 78 -43.79 13.94 -9.35
N THR A 79 -43.34 15.05 -8.75
CA THR A 79 -42.01 15.26 -8.16
C THR A 79 -41.98 15.22 -6.63
N ASP A 80 -43.08 14.84 -5.97
CA ASP A 80 -43.15 14.74 -4.50
C ASP A 80 -42.15 13.73 -3.93
N CYS A 81 -41.68 12.77 -4.74
CA CYS A 81 -40.63 11.83 -4.36
C CYS A 81 -39.24 12.48 -4.18
N LEU A 82 -39.09 13.74 -4.60
CA LEU A 82 -37.89 14.54 -4.39
C LEU A 82 -37.98 15.40 -3.12
N ARG A 83 -39.02 15.22 -2.29
CA ARG A 83 -39.22 15.98 -1.05
C ARG A 83 -39.17 15.06 0.16
N ASP A 84 -38.61 15.58 1.24
CA ASP A 84 -38.60 14.92 2.54
C ASP A 84 -40.00 14.95 3.20
N SER A 85 -40.13 14.32 4.37
CA SER A 85 -41.40 14.27 5.12
C SER A 85 -41.91 15.64 5.59
N HIS A 86 -41.08 16.69 5.53
CA HIS A 86 -41.42 18.06 5.89
C HIS A 86 -41.75 18.92 4.66
N GLY A 87 -41.63 18.36 3.45
CA GLY A 87 -41.90 19.05 2.19
C GLY A 87 -40.72 19.87 1.67
N HIS A 88 -39.51 19.70 2.21
CA HIS A 88 -38.31 20.31 1.66
C HIS A 88 -37.74 19.44 0.54
N ASP A 89 -37.30 20.06 -0.54
CA ASP A 89 -36.62 19.35 -1.62
C ASP A 89 -35.32 18.70 -1.09
N HIS A 90 -35.07 17.46 -1.47
CA HIS A 90 -33.81 16.79 -1.21
C HIS A 90 -32.68 17.50 -1.96
N TRP A 91 -31.62 17.85 -1.23
CA TRP A 91 -30.37 18.36 -1.80
C TRP A 91 -29.88 17.43 -2.91
N GLU A 92 -29.62 17.97 -4.11
CA GLU A 92 -29.11 17.23 -5.28
C GLU A 92 -29.94 16.01 -5.69
N GLY A 93 -31.24 16.02 -5.36
CA GLY A 93 -32.17 14.99 -5.76
C GLY A 93 -32.53 15.06 -7.25
N TYR A 94 -32.76 13.91 -7.88
CA TYR A 94 -33.21 13.83 -9.27
C TYR A 94 -34.25 12.73 -9.51
N LEU A 95 -35.07 12.95 -10.53
CA LEU A 95 -36.08 12.06 -11.07
C LEU A 95 -35.77 11.80 -12.55
N ILE A 96 -35.72 10.53 -12.94
CA ILE A 96 -35.75 10.10 -14.35
C ILE A 96 -37.04 9.33 -14.56
N GLN A 97 -37.88 9.80 -15.48
CA GLN A 97 -39.19 9.18 -15.73
C GLN A 97 -39.50 9.14 -17.23
N GLU A 98 -39.89 7.97 -17.74
CA GLU A 98 -40.53 7.86 -19.05
C GLU A 98 -42.05 8.00 -18.89
N LYS A 99 -42.66 8.88 -19.69
CA LYS A 99 -44.11 9.01 -19.76
C LYS A 99 -44.55 9.41 -21.18
N GLU A 100 -45.49 8.65 -21.72
CA GLU A 100 -46.10 8.88 -23.04
C GLU A 100 -45.11 9.01 -24.21
N GLY A 101 -43.95 8.36 -24.12
CA GLY A 101 -42.92 8.41 -25.16
C GLY A 101 -41.86 9.51 -24.97
N ILE A 102 -41.92 10.28 -23.88
CA ILE A 102 -40.97 11.34 -23.53
C ILE A 102 -40.21 10.92 -22.27
N LEU A 103 -38.90 11.17 -22.25
CA LEU A 103 -38.05 10.97 -21.08
C LEU A 103 -37.85 12.30 -20.35
N TYR A 104 -38.23 12.37 -19.08
CA TYR A 104 -38.02 13.54 -18.22
C TYR A 104 -36.83 13.28 -17.30
N ILE A 105 -35.92 14.24 -17.23
CA ILE A 105 -34.79 14.28 -16.30
C ILE A 105 -34.92 15.58 -15.51
N VAL A 106 -35.31 15.46 -14.25
CA VAL A 106 -35.67 16.62 -13.41
C VAL A 106 -34.86 16.61 -12.12
N GLY A 107 -34.15 17.69 -11.83
CA GLY A 107 -33.42 17.87 -10.58
C GLY A 107 -34.06 18.88 -9.63
N THR A 108 -33.78 18.76 -8.34
CA THR A 108 -34.17 19.77 -7.33
C THR A 108 -33.31 21.04 -7.42
N ASP A 109 -32.05 20.89 -7.80
CA ASP A 109 -31.07 21.95 -8.00
C ASP A 109 -30.15 21.65 -9.21
N ARG A 110 -29.20 22.55 -9.50
CA ARG A 110 -28.30 22.44 -10.66
C ARG A 110 -27.58 21.08 -10.71
N ARG A 111 -27.11 20.58 -9.56
CA ARG A 111 -26.33 19.34 -9.49
C ARG A 111 -27.23 18.11 -9.51
N GLY A 112 -28.41 18.15 -8.91
CA GLY A 112 -29.43 17.12 -9.08
C GLY A 112 -29.74 16.89 -10.56
N THR A 113 -29.95 17.96 -11.34
CA THR A 113 -30.21 17.84 -12.78
C THR A 113 -29.01 17.25 -13.53
N ILE A 114 -27.78 17.69 -13.21
CA ILE A 114 -26.54 17.13 -13.78
C ILE A 114 -26.38 15.63 -13.47
N PHE A 115 -26.63 15.20 -12.24
CA PHE A 115 -26.54 13.79 -11.85
C PHE A 115 -27.60 12.94 -12.55
N GLY A 116 -28.81 13.47 -12.76
CA GLY A 116 -29.84 12.81 -13.57
C GLY A 116 -29.41 12.64 -15.03
N ILE A 117 -28.74 13.65 -15.61
CA ILE A 117 -28.18 13.57 -16.97
C ILE A 117 -27.12 12.48 -17.06
N TYR A 118 -26.13 12.48 -16.16
CA TYR A 118 -25.05 11.50 -16.20
C TYR A 118 -25.48 10.10 -15.77
N GLU A 119 -26.50 9.96 -14.93
CA GLU A 119 -27.15 8.67 -14.68
C GLU A 119 -27.76 8.11 -15.96
N PHE A 120 -28.43 8.96 -16.76
CA PHE A 120 -28.93 8.54 -18.06
C PHE A 120 -27.80 8.18 -19.03
N SER A 121 -26.70 8.94 -19.08
CA SER A 121 -25.49 8.58 -19.83
C SER A 121 -24.93 7.20 -19.43
N LYS A 122 -24.87 6.91 -18.13
CA LYS A 122 -24.47 5.61 -17.60
C LYS A 122 -25.43 4.51 -18.05
N MET A 123 -26.75 4.74 -17.97
CA MET A 123 -27.78 3.79 -18.41
C MET A 123 -27.69 3.43 -19.89
N ILE A 124 -27.28 4.37 -20.76
CA ILE A 124 -27.11 4.11 -22.20
C ILE A 124 -25.74 3.51 -22.56
N GLY A 125 -24.84 3.33 -21.58
CA GLY A 125 -23.60 2.58 -21.73
C GLY A 125 -22.33 3.43 -21.82
N VAL A 126 -22.35 4.67 -21.33
CA VAL A 126 -21.14 5.49 -21.17
C VAL A 126 -20.62 5.38 -19.73
N SER A 127 -19.47 4.75 -19.56
CA SER A 127 -18.81 4.66 -18.24
C SER A 127 -18.30 6.05 -17.81
N PRO A 128 -18.35 6.40 -16.50
CA PRO A 128 -17.61 7.54 -15.97
C PRO A 128 -16.12 7.53 -16.33
N TRP A 129 -15.55 6.35 -16.53
CA TRP A 129 -14.13 6.11 -16.77
C TRP A 129 -13.72 6.09 -18.25
N TYR A 130 -14.61 6.49 -19.17
CA TYR A 130 -14.31 6.48 -20.61
C TYR A 130 -13.05 7.29 -20.96
N PHE A 131 -12.78 8.38 -20.22
CA PHE A 131 -11.59 9.20 -20.41
C PHE A 131 -10.44 8.75 -19.52
N PHE A 132 -10.62 8.66 -18.20
CA PHE A 132 -9.50 8.38 -17.29
C PHE A 132 -9.02 6.92 -17.25
N ALA A 133 -9.76 5.99 -17.86
CA ALA A 133 -9.34 4.59 -17.94
C ALA A 133 -9.73 3.88 -19.24
N ASP A 134 -9.99 4.65 -20.30
CA ASP A 134 -10.26 4.16 -21.66
C ASP A 134 -11.39 3.12 -21.76
N VAL A 135 -12.34 3.12 -20.82
CA VAL A 135 -13.47 2.16 -20.85
C VAL A 135 -14.28 2.41 -22.12
N PRO A 136 -14.41 1.42 -23.02
CA PRO A 136 -15.03 1.63 -24.31
C PRO A 136 -16.53 1.93 -24.16
N ILE A 137 -17.00 2.89 -24.95
CA ILE A 137 -18.42 3.25 -24.98
C ILE A 137 -19.22 2.15 -25.68
N LYS A 138 -20.21 1.59 -24.98
CA LYS A 138 -21.04 0.47 -25.47
C LYS A 138 -21.91 0.94 -26.63
N LYS A 139 -21.60 0.48 -27.84
CA LYS A 139 -22.33 0.86 -29.07
C LYS A 139 -23.70 0.19 -29.16
N GLN A 140 -24.73 0.93 -29.56
CA GLN A 140 -26.10 0.45 -29.72
C GLN A 140 -26.75 1.00 -30.99
N ASP A 141 -27.57 0.21 -31.70
CA ASP A 141 -28.30 0.72 -32.88
C ASP A 141 -29.47 1.64 -32.53
N ALA A 142 -30.00 1.53 -31.31
CA ALA A 142 -31.10 2.34 -30.79
C ALA A 142 -31.12 2.32 -29.26
N ILE A 143 -31.54 3.44 -28.67
CA ILE A 143 -31.69 3.64 -27.22
C ILE A 143 -33.14 3.37 -26.84
N TYR A 144 -33.34 2.40 -25.95
CA TYR A 144 -34.64 2.02 -25.42
C TYR A 144 -34.68 2.12 -23.90
N ILE A 145 -35.79 2.62 -23.38
CA ILE A 145 -36.14 2.57 -21.95
C ILE A 145 -37.42 1.76 -21.78
N ASP A 146 -37.60 1.10 -20.64
CA ASP A 146 -38.84 0.39 -20.34
C ASP A 146 -40.02 1.38 -20.24
N SER A 147 -41.17 1.04 -20.84
CA SER A 147 -42.32 1.94 -20.82
C SER A 147 -42.85 2.11 -19.39
N GLY A 148 -43.02 3.35 -18.95
CA GLY A 148 -43.37 3.73 -17.58
C GLY A 148 -42.20 3.68 -16.60
N PHE A 149 -40.95 3.60 -17.07
CA PHE A 149 -39.76 3.64 -16.23
C PHE A 149 -39.78 4.88 -15.32
N LYS A 150 -39.45 4.69 -14.05
CA LYS A 150 -39.30 5.75 -13.07
C LYS A 150 -38.23 5.38 -12.07
N THR A 151 -37.24 6.24 -11.88
CA THR A 151 -36.26 6.14 -10.81
C THR A 151 -36.03 7.52 -10.18
N THR A 152 -35.72 7.53 -8.89
CA THR A 152 -35.48 8.74 -8.11
C THR A 152 -34.30 8.48 -7.18
N SER A 153 -33.44 9.47 -6.99
CA SER A 153 -32.28 9.32 -6.10
C SER A 153 -31.82 10.67 -5.56
N TYR A 154 -31.14 10.64 -4.42
CA TYR A 154 -30.55 11.79 -3.72
C TYR A 154 -29.42 11.29 -2.80
N PRO A 155 -28.39 12.09 -2.49
CA PRO A 155 -27.26 11.66 -1.68
C PRO A 155 -27.58 11.51 -0.18
N SER A 156 -26.87 10.61 0.50
CA SER A 156 -26.88 10.48 1.97
C SER A 156 -25.89 11.43 2.66
N VAL A 157 -24.79 11.77 2.01
CA VAL A 157 -23.75 12.71 2.47
C VAL A 157 -23.78 13.97 1.61
N GLN A 158 -23.78 15.17 2.21
CA GLN A 158 -24.05 16.41 1.47
C GLN A 158 -22.93 16.83 0.49
N TYR A 159 -21.67 16.79 0.92
CA TYR A 159 -20.51 17.07 0.09
C TYR A 159 -19.63 15.83 -0.01
N ARG A 160 -19.33 15.40 -1.24
CA ARG A 160 -18.65 14.14 -1.54
C ARG A 160 -17.57 14.45 -2.57
N GLY A 161 -16.34 14.12 -2.25
CA GLY A 161 -15.22 14.58 -3.05
C GLY A 161 -13.93 13.82 -2.85
N ILE A 162 -12.92 14.32 -3.56
CA ILE A 162 -11.56 13.80 -3.56
C ILE A 162 -10.56 14.90 -3.20
N PHE A 163 -9.37 14.49 -2.80
CA PHE A 163 -8.20 15.31 -2.69
C PHE A 163 -7.14 14.78 -3.66
N LEU A 164 -6.82 15.58 -4.68
CA LEU A 164 -5.64 15.35 -5.52
C LEU A 164 -4.41 15.78 -4.70
N ASN A 165 -3.62 14.80 -4.29
CA ASN A 165 -2.45 14.97 -3.42
C ASN A 165 -1.32 14.07 -3.94
N ASP A 166 -0.08 14.25 -3.50
CA ASP A 166 1.05 13.42 -3.97
C ASP A 166 1.07 13.34 -5.51
N GLU A 167 0.73 14.47 -6.14
CA GLU A 167 0.27 14.55 -7.52
C GLU A 167 1.40 14.75 -8.54
N GLU A 168 2.66 14.54 -8.16
CA GLU A 168 3.83 14.73 -9.01
C GLU A 168 3.73 13.93 -10.31
N GLN A 169 3.15 12.72 -10.26
CA GLN A 169 2.86 11.90 -11.44
C GLN A 169 1.76 12.50 -12.33
N LEU A 170 0.72 13.10 -11.74
CA LEU A 170 -0.33 13.79 -12.50
C LEU A 170 0.22 15.04 -13.19
N GLU A 171 1.14 15.76 -12.53
CA GLU A 171 1.83 16.90 -13.12
C GLU A 171 2.76 16.47 -14.26
N ALA A 172 3.51 15.38 -14.07
CA ALA A 172 4.37 14.80 -15.11
C ALA A 172 3.55 14.39 -16.34
N TRP A 173 2.41 13.74 -16.12
CA TRP A 173 1.45 13.42 -17.17
C TRP A 173 0.93 14.68 -17.87
N ALA A 174 0.46 15.69 -17.13
CA ALA A 174 -0.08 16.90 -17.73
C ALA A 174 0.97 17.65 -18.58
N LYS A 175 2.22 17.75 -18.10
CA LYS A 175 3.35 18.34 -18.85
C LYS A 175 3.61 17.66 -20.21
N LEU A 176 3.25 16.38 -20.35
CA LEU A 176 3.40 15.60 -21.57
C LEU A 176 2.16 15.67 -22.47
N HIS A 177 0.96 15.74 -21.89
CA HIS A 177 -0.30 15.47 -22.61
C HIS A 177 -1.26 16.65 -22.73
N THR A 178 -1.01 17.78 -22.05
CA THR A 178 -1.85 18.99 -22.15
C THR A 178 -1.11 20.17 -22.78
N ASN A 179 -1.86 21.15 -23.28
CA ASN A 179 -1.29 22.35 -23.90
C ASN A 179 -0.79 23.38 -22.87
N ASP A 180 -1.47 23.46 -21.72
CA ASP A 180 -1.09 24.33 -20.61
C ASP A 180 0.13 23.82 -19.84
N ARG A 181 0.44 22.51 -19.94
CA ARG A 181 1.59 21.84 -19.29
C ARG A 181 1.56 21.96 -17.76
N THR A 182 0.38 22.17 -17.22
CA THR A 182 0.06 22.28 -15.79
C THR A 182 -1.11 21.35 -15.49
N ILE A 183 -1.40 21.08 -14.21
CA ILE A 183 -2.54 20.21 -13.88
C ILE A 183 -3.85 20.85 -14.38
N GLY A 184 -3.99 22.17 -14.35
CA GLY A 184 -5.17 22.84 -14.88
C GLY A 184 -4.84 24.06 -15.72
N PRO A 185 -5.81 24.59 -16.51
CA PRO A 185 -7.22 24.18 -16.51
C PRO A 185 -7.61 22.94 -17.33
N GLU A 186 -6.81 22.50 -18.32
CA GLU A 186 -7.22 21.47 -19.30
C GLU A 186 -7.56 20.12 -18.64
N THR A 187 -6.74 19.63 -17.71
CA THR A 187 -7.04 18.38 -16.98
C THR A 187 -8.22 18.55 -16.03
N TYR A 188 -8.39 19.72 -15.40
CA TYR A 188 -9.50 19.95 -14.46
C TYR A 188 -10.87 19.85 -15.14
N VAL A 189 -11.01 20.19 -16.43
CA VAL A 189 -12.24 19.93 -17.19
C VAL A 189 -12.64 18.46 -17.09
N HIS A 190 -11.68 17.57 -17.31
CA HIS A 190 -11.91 16.13 -17.26
C HIS A 190 -12.11 15.63 -15.83
N VAL A 191 -11.38 16.15 -14.84
CA VAL A 191 -11.55 15.78 -13.43
C VAL A 191 -12.94 16.18 -12.92
N PHE A 192 -13.40 17.39 -13.24
CA PHE A 192 -14.74 17.86 -12.84
C PHE A 192 -15.84 17.05 -13.52
N GLU A 193 -15.71 16.73 -14.80
CA GLU A 193 -16.64 15.84 -15.48
C GLU A 193 -16.69 14.45 -14.82
N LEU A 194 -15.53 13.87 -14.50
CA LEU A 194 -15.44 12.58 -13.82
C LEU A 194 -16.16 12.61 -12.46
N LEU A 195 -15.89 13.62 -11.63
CA LEU A 195 -16.55 13.79 -10.34
C LEU A 195 -18.07 13.87 -10.48
N LEU A 196 -18.57 14.67 -11.44
CA LEU A 196 -20.01 14.79 -11.67
C LEU A 196 -20.62 13.47 -12.19
N ARG A 197 -19.93 12.73 -13.07
CA ARG A 197 -20.36 11.40 -13.54
C ARG A 197 -20.38 10.36 -12.40
N LEU A 198 -19.54 10.52 -11.39
CA LEU A 198 -19.50 9.72 -10.16
C LEU A 198 -20.42 10.27 -9.06
N LYS A 199 -21.27 11.26 -9.35
CA LYS A 199 -22.18 11.92 -8.41
C LYS A 199 -21.48 12.59 -7.21
N ALA A 200 -20.23 13.00 -7.41
CA ALA A 200 -19.47 13.85 -6.50
C ALA A 200 -19.66 15.33 -6.84
N ASN A 201 -19.38 16.20 -5.87
CA ASN A 201 -19.59 17.64 -5.98
C ASN A 201 -18.48 18.48 -5.33
N TYR A 202 -17.46 17.86 -4.75
CA TYR A 202 -16.46 18.53 -3.93
C TYR A 202 -15.03 18.12 -4.33
N ILE A 203 -14.07 19.04 -4.25
CA ILE A 203 -12.67 18.75 -4.53
C ILE A 203 -11.73 19.56 -3.62
N TRP A 204 -10.66 18.91 -3.16
CA TRP A 204 -9.42 19.58 -2.77
C TRP A 204 -8.43 19.44 -3.94
N PRO A 205 -8.02 20.53 -4.58
CA PRO A 205 -7.15 20.49 -5.75
C PRO A 205 -5.70 20.21 -5.36
N ALA A 206 -4.90 19.88 -6.37
CA ALA A 206 -3.44 19.75 -6.28
C ALA A 206 -2.79 21.00 -5.65
N MET A 207 -1.77 20.80 -4.82
CA MET A 207 -1.12 21.85 -4.03
C MET A 207 0.39 21.67 -3.78
N HIS A 208 0.99 20.51 -4.06
CA HIS A 208 2.43 20.23 -3.87
C HIS A 208 3.31 20.81 -4.97
N VAL A 209 2.88 20.73 -6.23
CA VAL A 209 3.69 21.08 -7.41
C VAL A 209 3.28 22.40 -8.07
N ASN A 210 2.04 22.82 -7.87
CA ASN A 210 1.48 24.11 -8.28
C ASN A 210 0.44 24.56 -7.24
N TYR A 211 -0.25 25.68 -7.45
CA TYR A 211 -1.40 26.07 -6.64
C TYR A 211 -2.60 26.42 -7.51
N PHE A 212 -3.78 25.91 -7.13
CA PHE A 212 -5.01 26.02 -7.91
C PHE A 212 -5.38 27.45 -8.30
N ASN A 213 -5.20 28.41 -7.37
CA ASN A 213 -5.54 29.82 -7.57
C ASN A 213 -4.51 30.61 -8.38
N GLU A 214 -3.40 29.99 -8.81
CA GLU A 214 -2.42 30.63 -9.71
C GLU A 214 -3.07 31.06 -11.03
N ASP A 215 -3.89 30.17 -11.59
CA ASP A 215 -4.74 30.45 -12.75
C ASP A 215 -6.20 30.63 -12.30
N PRO A 216 -6.73 31.87 -12.33
CA PRO A 216 -8.13 32.14 -11.98
C PRO A 216 -9.16 31.37 -12.81
N GLU A 217 -8.79 30.86 -13.99
CA GLU A 217 -9.69 30.04 -14.81
C GLU A 217 -10.04 28.71 -14.14
N ASN A 218 -9.18 28.17 -13.27
CA ASN A 218 -9.47 26.95 -12.53
C ASN A 218 -10.72 27.10 -11.64
N GLY A 219 -10.77 28.17 -10.83
CA GLY A 219 -11.91 28.48 -9.96
C GLY A 219 -13.17 28.84 -10.76
N ARG A 220 -13.02 29.62 -11.84
CA ARG A 220 -14.12 29.95 -12.74
C ARG A 220 -14.74 28.69 -13.38
N LEU A 221 -13.90 27.77 -13.84
CA LEU A 221 -14.31 26.51 -14.45
C LEU A 221 -15.02 25.60 -13.43
N ALA A 222 -14.50 25.51 -12.20
CA ALA A 222 -15.12 24.71 -11.15
C ALA A 222 -16.57 25.16 -10.88
N ASP A 223 -16.81 26.45 -10.69
CA ASP A 223 -18.17 26.96 -10.48
C ASP A 223 -19.06 26.82 -11.73
N GLU A 224 -18.49 27.07 -12.92
CA GLU A 224 -19.23 26.94 -14.19
C GLU A 224 -19.73 25.51 -14.43
N MET A 225 -18.95 24.50 -14.04
CA MET A 225 -19.32 23.08 -14.10
C MET A 225 -20.10 22.59 -12.88
N GLY A 226 -20.13 23.37 -11.79
CA GLY A 226 -20.90 23.08 -10.57
C GLY A 226 -20.14 22.32 -9.48
N ILE A 227 -18.81 22.32 -9.48
CA ILE A 227 -17.95 21.74 -8.44
C ILE A 227 -17.68 22.76 -7.33
N VAL A 228 -17.79 22.30 -6.09
CA VAL A 228 -17.44 23.07 -4.89
C VAL A 228 -15.97 22.85 -4.57
N VAL A 229 -15.18 23.93 -4.50
CA VAL A 229 -13.74 23.85 -4.20
C VAL A 229 -13.50 24.09 -2.72
N GLY A 230 -12.73 23.19 -2.08
CA GLY A 230 -12.18 23.39 -0.74
C GLY A 230 -10.67 23.21 -0.74
N THR A 231 -10.07 23.24 0.44
CA THR A 231 -8.61 23.06 0.61
C THR A 231 -8.24 22.23 1.82
N SER A 232 -7.03 21.69 1.79
CA SER A 232 -6.45 20.85 2.83
C SER A 232 -6.29 21.56 4.19
N HIS A 233 -5.94 20.82 5.23
CA HIS A 233 -5.82 21.29 6.62
C HIS A 233 -4.72 22.35 6.87
N CYS A 234 -3.83 22.60 5.92
CA CYS A 234 -2.77 23.61 6.03
C CYS A 234 -3.04 24.83 5.14
N ASP A 235 -4.11 24.80 4.35
CA ASP A 235 -4.41 25.78 3.31
C ASP A 235 -5.63 26.63 3.68
N MET A 236 -5.37 27.68 4.44
CA MET A 236 -6.41 28.52 5.03
C MET A 236 -7.05 29.44 3.98
N LEU A 237 -8.38 29.52 3.98
CA LEU A 237 -9.16 30.39 3.11
C LEU A 237 -8.78 30.24 1.62
N LEU A 238 -8.62 29.00 1.15
CA LEU A 238 -8.26 28.63 -0.23
C LEU A 238 -6.84 29.05 -0.68
N ARG A 239 -5.91 29.28 0.26
CA ARG A 239 -4.51 29.58 -0.04
C ARG A 239 -3.64 28.33 0.07
N SER A 240 -2.96 27.94 -1.00
CA SER A 240 -2.05 26.78 -1.05
C SER A 240 -0.64 27.21 -0.64
N ASN A 241 -0.36 27.14 0.66
CA ASN A 241 0.73 27.92 1.24
C ASN A 241 2.13 27.55 0.72
N GLN A 242 2.38 26.28 0.34
CA GLN A 242 3.70 25.81 -0.11
C GLN A 242 4.25 26.63 -1.27
N ASN A 243 3.45 26.75 -2.33
CA ASN A 243 3.89 27.36 -3.59
C ASN A 243 3.35 28.77 -3.79
N GLU A 244 2.48 29.26 -2.90
CA GLU A 244 1.83 30.56 -3.03
C GLU A 244 2.43 31.64 -2.14
N TRP A 245 2.80 31.31 -0.88
CA TRP A 245 3.17 32.31 0.14
C TRP A 245 4.42 33.12 -0.22
N GLU A 246 5.54 32.43 -0.50
CA GLU A 246 6.82 33.09 -0.80
C GLU A 246 6.77 33.89 -2.12
N PRO A 247 6.22 33.36 -3.24
CA PRO A 247 6.01 34.15 -4.45
C PRO A 247 5.11 35.37 -4.24
N TRP A 248 4.04 35.24 -3.44
CA TRP A 248 3.15 36.36 -3.14
C TRP A 248 3.86 37.47 -2.35
N LEU A 249 4.64 37.13 -1.30
CA LEU A 249 5.45 38.11 -0.55
C LEU A 249 6.40 38.88 -1.47
N LYS A 250 7.11 38.14 -2.34
CA LYS A 250 8.04 38.73 -3.31
C LYS A 250 7.33 39.67 -4.29
N LYS A 251 6.16 39.27 -4.80
CA LYS A 251 5.32 40.11 -5.69
C LYS A 251 4.86 41.40 -5.00
N LYS A 252 4.58 41.35 -3.69
CA LYS A 252 4.18 42.50 -2.87
C LYS A 252 5.34 43.37 -2.39
N GLY A 253 6.58 42.91 -2.56
CA GLY A 253 7.78 43.60 -2.06
C GLY A 253 7.90 43.55 -0.53
N TYR A 254 7.36 42.49 0.08
CA TYR A 254 7.51 42.23 1.51
C TYR A 254 8.76 41.38 1.76
N GLU A 255 9.59 41.80 2.71
CA GLU A 255 10.80 41.10 3.13
C GLU A 255 10.75 40.85 4.65
N GLY A 256 11.31 39.72 5.09
CA GLY A 256 11.43 39.37 6.50
C GLY A 256 10.12 39.03 7.21
N ILE A 257 9.08 38.63 6.47
CA ILE A 257 7.79 38.23 7.04
C ILE A 257 7.74 36.70 7.16
N SER A 258 7.56 36.21 8.38
CA SER A 258 7.30 34.80 8.65
C SER A 258 5.81 34.51 8.60
N TYR A 259 5.42 33.34 8.08
CA TYR A 259 4.07 32.80 8.19
C TYR A 259 3.79 32.34 9.63
N ASP A 260 3.66 33.31 10.55
CA ASP A 260 3.48 33.09 11.98
C ASP A 260 2.59 34.21 12.56
N TYR A 261 1.38 33.82 12.99
CA TYR A 261 0.40 34.76 13.54
C TYR A 261 0.67 35.16 14.99
N SER A 262 1.56 34.45 15.70
CA SER A 262 1.97 34.82 17.05
C SER A 262 2.72 36.15 17.08
N ILE A 263 3.36 36.54 15.97
CA ILE A 263 4.10 37.80 15.81
C ILE A 263 3.13 38.96 15.52
N PRO A 264 2.98 39.96 16.39
CA PRO A 264 2.00 41.03 16.22
C PRO A 264 2.40 42.08 15.17
N GLY A 265 1.49 43.01 14.86
CA GLY A 265 1.73 44.14 13.96
C GLY A 265 1.78 43.71 12.50
N LYS A 266 2.80 44.17 11.76
CA LYS A 266 2.92 44.01 10.31
C LYS A 266 2.79 42.55 9.83
N HIS A 267 3.24 41.57 10.62
CA HIS A 267 3.11 40.15 10.27
C HIS A 267 1.63 39.73 10.21
N ARG A 268 0.83 40.07 11.24
CA ARG A 268 -0.61 39.79 11.23
C ARG A 268 -1.35 40.53 10.13
N ASP A 269 -1.01 41.80 9.91
CA ASP A 269 -1.67 42.61 8.90
C ASP A 269 -1.45 42.02 7.49
N ILE A 270 -0.23 41.55 7.21
CA ILE A 270 0.12 40.92 5.93
C ILE A 270 -0.53 39.53 5.79
N LEU A 271 -0.60 38.72 6.86
CA LEU A 271 -1.34 37.45 6.83
C LEU A 271 -2.82 37.67 6.54
N LYS A 272 -3.44 38.70 7.13
CA LYS A 272 -4.82 39.08 6.85
C LYS A 272 -5.02 39.58 5.42
N GLU A 273 -4.08 40.38 4.89
CA GLU A 273 -4.10 40.81 3.48
C GLU A 273 -4.03 39.59 2.54
N TYR A 274 -3.10 38.69 2.80
CA TYR A 274 -2.93 37.46 2.05
C TYR A 274 -4.21 36.61 2.04
N TRP A 275 -4.83 36.38 3.19
CA TRP A 275 -6.09 35.64 3.23
C TRP A 275 -7.25 36.38 2.56
N ARG A 276 -7.38 37.70 2.77
CA ARG A 276 -8.45 38.52 2.20
C ARG A 276 -8.48 38.46 0.68
N GLU A 277 -7.33 38.57 0.03
CA GLU A 277 -7.23 38.53 -1.43
C GLU A 277 -7.70 37.19 -2.04
N SER A 278 -7.58 36.08 -1.31
CA SER A 278 -8.11 34.78 -1.77
C SER A 278 -9.64 34.76 -1.73
N VAL A 279 -10.22 35.32 -0.66
CA VAL A 279 -11.67 35.45 -0.51
C VAL A 279 -12.23 36.39 -1.58
N GLU A 280 -11.53 37.46 -1.92
CA GLU A 280 -11.88 38.38 -3.02
C GLU A 280 -11.80 37.70 -4.39
N GLN A 281 -10.75 36.90 -4.64
CA GLN A 281 -10.59 36.17 -5.90
C GLN A 281 -11.71 35.15 -6.14
N ASN A 282 -12.19 34.52 -5.07
CA ASN A 282 -13.24 33.50 -5.11
C ASN A 282 -14.63 34.07 -4.76
N GLU A 283 -14.78 35.40 -4.75
CA GLU A 283 -16.06 36.04 -4.49
C GLU A 283 -17.08 35.64 -5.57
N GLY A 284 -18.20 35.05 -5.14
CA GLY A 284 -19.28 34.65 -6.04
C GLY A 284 -19.19 33.20 -6.54
N TYR A 285 -18.13 32.46 -6.21
CA TYR A 285 -18.04 31.02 -6.46
C TYR A 285 -18.57 30.20 -5.28
N GLU A 286 -19.04 28.98 -5.56
CA GLU A 286 -19.41 28.02 -4.51
C GLU A 286 -18.14 27.32 -3.98
N VAL A 287 -17.69 27.72 -2.79
CA VAL A 287 -16.43 27.24 -2.19
C VAL A 287 -16.59 26.92 -0.70
N CYS A 288 -15.66 26.11 -0.18
CA CYS A 288 -15.50 25.83 1.25
C CYS A 288 -14.26 26.52 1.78
N TYR A 289 -14.42 27.36 2.80
CA TYR A 289 -13.32 28.07 3.45
C TYR A 289 -12.76 27.27 4.63
N THR A 290 -11.59 26.68 4.47
CA THR A 290 -10.84 26.09 5.58
C THR A 290 -10.35 27.19 6.53
N VAL A 291 -10.69 27.08 7.82
CA VAL A 291 -10.31 28.03 8.87
C VAL A 291 -9.39 27.36 9.91
N GLY A 292 -8.67 28.17 10.69
CA GLY A 292 -7.60 27.73 11.58
C GLY A 292 -6.24 28.21 11.08
N MET A 293 -5.16 27.56 11.50
CA MET A 293 -3.82 27.80 10.94
C MET A 293 -2.88 26.67 11.32
N ARG A 294 -2.10 26.21 10.33
CA ARG A 294 -0.91 25.38 10.49
C ARG A 294 0.25 26.03 9.73
N GLY A 295 1.44 25.45 9.79
CA GLY A 295 2.58 25.89 9.01
C GLY A 295 2.39 25.66 7.52
N VAL A 296 3.34 26.17 6.73
CA VAL A 296 3.45 25.92 5.29
C VAL A 296 3.66 24.41 5.06
N HIS A 297 3.07 23.79 4.05
CA HIS A 297 3.35 22.39 3.63
C HIS A 297 3.34 21.33 4.76
N ASP A 298 2.21 21.26 5.47
CA ASP A 298 1.98 20.33 6.59
C ASP A 298 2.88 20.51 7.84
N TYR A 299 3.72 21.55 7.88
CA TYR A 299 4.43 21.91 9.12
C TYR A 299 3.44 22.30 10.23
N GLY A 300 3.85 22.07 11.48
CA GLY A 300 3.01 22.35 12.63
C GLY A 300 2.67 23.83 12.81
N PHE A 301 1.63 24.14 13.59
CA PHE A 301 1.23 25.51 13.93
C PHE A 301 2.36 26.30 14.62
N LYS A 302 3.08 27.09 13.81
CA LYS A 302 4.26 27.86 14.23
C LYS A 302 3.88 29.03 15.13
N THR A 303 4.52 29.11 16.30
CA THR A 303 4.23 30.14 17.32
C THR A 303 5.49 30.71 17.97
N ASP A 304 6.44 31.22 17.18
CA ASP A 304 7.78 31.62 17.64
C ASP A 304 7.74 32.56 18.84
N ALA A 305 6.81 33.53 18.86
CA ALA A 305 6.68 34.50 19.95
C ALA A 305 6.21 33.87 21.27
N ILE A 306 5.52 32.73 21.22
CA ILE A 306 5.12 31.93 22.39
C ILE A 306 6.23 30.94 22.76
N ASP A 307 6.83 30.31 21.76
CA ASP A 307 7.79 29.21 21.94
C ASP A 307 9.10 29.70 22.59
N HIS A 308 9.56 30.88 22.19
CA HIS A 308 10.78 31.51 22.72
C HIS A 308 10.56 32.35 24.00
N ASP A 309 9.31 32.49 24.47
CA ASP A 309 9.01 33.18 25.74
C ASP A 309 9.37 32.27 26.93
N GLN A 310 10.62 32.40 27.40
CA GLN A 310 11.16 31.64 28.54
C GLN A 310 10.44 31.95 29.87
N SER A 311 9.58 32.97 29.92
CA SER A 311 8.80 33.27 31.12
C SER A 311 7.57 32.39 31.29
N LEU A 312 7.18 31.63 30.26
CA LEU A 312 5.99 30.78 30.26
C LEU A 312 6.34 29.32 30.53
N SER A 313 5.54 28.70 31.38
CA SER A 313 5.48 27.23 31.48
C SER A 313 4.84 26.61 30.23
N ASP A 314 5.07 25.32 29.98
CA ASP A 314 4.46 24.62 28.83
C ASP A 314 2.92 24.65 28.85
N LYS A 315 2.33 24.62 30.05
CA LYS A 315 0.88 24.76 30.23
C LYS A 315 0.39 26.15 29.82
N GLU A 316 1.13 27.21 30.17
CA GLU A 316 0.81 28.57 29.77
C GLU A 316 1.03 28.78 28.26
N LYS A 317 2.08 28.20 27.69
CA LYS A 317 2.31 28.18 26.23
C LYS A 317 1.14 27.52 25.52
N LYS A 318 0.73 26.32 25.95
CA LYS A 318 -0.44 25.62 25.39
C LYS A 318 -1.70 26.49 25.45
N ARG A 319 -2.01 27.09 26.60
CA ARG A 319 -3.16 28.01 26.75
C ARG A 319 -3.07 29.26 25.87
N LYS A 320 -1.88 29.84 25.70
CA LYS A 320 -1.67 30.94 24.75
C LYS A 320 -1.88 30.48 23.29
N ARG A 321 -1.45 29.27 22.91
CA ARG A 321 -1.69 28.70 21.56
C ARG A 321 -3.18 28.47 21.30
N VAL A 322 -3.92 27.91 22.27
CA VAL A 322 -5.39 27.77 22.18
C VAL A 322 -6.05 29.12 21.93
N LYS A 323 -5.69 30.14 22.71
CA LYS A 323 -6.23 31.49 22.52
C LYS A 323 -5.85 32.09 21.17
N LEU A 324 -4.58 31.94 20.76
CA LEU A 324 -4.09 32.47 19.49
C LEU A 324 -4.84 31.86 18.30
N LEU A 325 -5.05 30.55 18.31
CA LEU A 325 -5.81 29.86 17.26
C LEU A 325 -7.28 30.33 17.23
N GLY A 326 -7.90 30.57 18.39
CA GLY A 326 -9.23 31.19 18.47
C GLY A 326 -9.25 32.61 17.89
N ASP A 327 -8.22 33.42 18.16
CA ASP A 327 -8.08 34.77 17.59
C ASP A 327 -7.89 34.72 16.06
N VAL A 328 -7.14 33.75 15.53
CA VAL A 328 -6.98 33.50 14.08
C VAL A 328 -8.33 33.21 13.44
N ILE A 329 -9.08 32.23 13.95
CA ILE A 329 -10.38 31.82 13.38
C ILE A 329 -11.36 33.00 13.40
N LYS A 330 -11.36 33.78 14.49
CA LYS A 330 -12.18 34.99 14.59
C LYS A 330 -11.84 36.01 13.51
N ASP A 331 -10.56 36.28 13.29
CA ASP A 331 -10.11 37.24 12.29
C ASP A 331 -10.40 36.75 10.85
N GLN A 332 -10.24 35.45 10.58
CA GLN A 332 -10.62 34.84 9.30
C GLN A 332 -12.12 34.97 9.03
N ARG A 333 -12.97 34.72 10.02
CA ARG A 333 -14.42 34.92 9.89
C ARG A 333 -14.80 36.38 9.66
N GLN A 334 -14.06 37.32 10.26
CA GLN A 334 -14.29 38.73 9.98
C GLN A 334 -13.94 39.07 8.53
N ILE A 335 -12.86 38.50 7.97
CA ILE A 335 -12.52 38.65 6.55
C ILE A 335 -13.67 38.16 5.65
N LEU A 336 -14.24 36.98 5.94
CA LEU A 336 -15.39 36.45 5.18
C LEU A 336 -16.58 37.42 5.20
N LYS A 337 -16.93 37.98 6.35
CA LYS A 337 -18.01 38.97 6.49
C LYS A 337 -17.71 40.27 5.77
N ASP A 338 -16.47 40.75 5.83
CA ASP A 338 -16.06 42.00 5.22
C ASP A 338 -16.09 41.93 3.68
N VAL A 339 -15.71 40.78 3.10
CA VAL A 339 -15.63 40.58 1.64
C VAL A 339 -16.98 40.13 1.08
N LEU A 340 -17.59 39.08 1.65
CA LEU A 340 -18.82 38.48 1.11
C LEU A 340 -20.10 39.21 1.57
N GLY A 341 -19.98 40.10 2.56
CA GLY A 341 -21.09 40.73 3.28
C GLY A 341 -21.58 39.89 4.46
N GLU A 342 -22.23 40.53 5.44
CA GLU A 342 -22.60 39.90 6.73
C GLU A 342 -23.35 38.57 6.56
N LYS A 343 -24.38 38.55 5.71
CA LYS A 343 -25.22 37.36 5.49
C LYS A 343 -24.42 36.22 4.86
N ASN A 344 -23.77 36.46 3.73
CA ASN A 344 -23.05 35.41 3.00
C ASN A 344 -21.81 34.96 3.78
N GLY A 345 -21.14 35.86 4.50
CA GLY A 345 -20.02 35.50 5.37
C GLY A 345 -20.43 34.68 6.60
N GLU A 346 -21.65 34.84 7.11
CA GLU A 346 -22.21 33.97 8.16
C GLU A 346 -22.68 32.61 7.62
N GLU A 347 -23.21 32.56 6.40
CA GLU A 347 -23.71 31.35 5.74
C GLU A 347 -22.62 30.57 4.98
N ALA A 348 -21.42 31.13 4.83
CA ALA A 348 -20.30 30.52 4.10
C ALA A 348 -19.92 29.16 4.68
N LEU A 349 -19.79 28.16 3.80
CA LEU A 349 -19.32 26.83 4.18
C LEU A 349 -17.89 26.92 4.71
N GLN A 350 -17.69 26.43 5.93
CA GLN A 350 -16.41 26.49 6.62
C GLN A 350 -16.05 25.14 7.23
N THR A 351 -14.78 24.78 7.14
CA THR A 351 -14.22 23.56 7.73
C THR A 351 -13.12 23.90 8.72
N PHE A 352 -13.09 23.17 9.83
CA PHE A 352 -11.95 23.14 10.75
C PHE A 352 -11.49 21.69 10.89
N ILE A 353 -10.22 21.45 10.62
CA ILE A 353 -9.61 20.11 10.63
C ILE A 353 -8.60 20.06 11.80
N PRO A 354 -8.99 19.55 12.99
CA PRO A 354 -8.08 19.38 14.11
C PRO A 354 -7.12 18.20 13.85
N TYR A 355 -6.11 18.42 13.01
CA TYR A 355 -5.15 17.40 12.60
C TYR A 355 -3.81 17.54 13.34
N LYS A 356 -3.16 16.40 13.60
CA LYS A 356 -1.85 16.29 14.28
C LYS A 356 -1.79 17.15 15.56
N GLU A 357 -0.97 18.20 15.57
CA GLU A 357 -0.74 19.03 16.75
C GLU A 357 -1.90 19.95 17.14
N VAL A 358 -2.88 20.14 16.24
CA VAL A 358 -4.06 20.97 16.48
C VAL A 358 -5.12 20.23 17.31
N LEU A 359 -5.21 18.91 17.20
CA LEU A 359 -6.19 18.10 17.96
C LEU A 359 -6.05 18.30 19.48
N PRO A 360 -4.84 18.23 20.08
CA PRO A 360 -4.67 18.55 21.50
C PRO A 360 -5.00 19.99 21.91
N LEU A 361 -5.04 20.94 20.97
CA LEU A 361 -5.46 22.32 21.23
C LEU A 361 -6.99 22.43 21.25
N TYR A 362 -7.66 21.72 20.34
CA TYR A 362 -9.12 21.58 20.35
C TYR A 362 -9.60 20.99 21.68
N ASP A 363 -8.98 19.89 22.10
CA ASP A 363 -9.33 19.19 23.35
C ASP A 363 -9.05 19.99 24.63
N ASP A 364 -8.15 20.97 24.59
CA ASP A 364 -7.86 21.86 25.74
C ASP A 364 -8.84 23.05 25.84
N GLY A 365 -9.90 23.03 25.03
CA GLY A 365 -11.04 23.95 25.10
C GLY A 365 -10.98 25.11 24.10
N LEU A 366 -10.53 24.86 22.86
CA LEU A 366 -10.68 25.83 21.77
C LEU A 366 -12.17 26.07 21.50
N GLU A 367 -12.62 27.31 21.68
CA GLU A 367 -14.00 27.70 21.34
C GLU A 367 -14.14 27.84 19.82
N LEU A 368 -14.87 26.91 19.20
CA LEU A 368 -15.16 26.90 17.77
C LEU A 368 -16.63 27.27 17.50
N PRO A 369 -16.91 28.33 16.69
CA PRO A 369 -18.27 28.69 16.27
C PRO A 369 -19.08 27.48 15.79
N GLU A 370 -20.33 27.36 16.23
CA GLU A 370 -21.15 26.14 16.10
C GLU A 370 -21.51 25.74 14.67
N ASP A 371 -21.48 26.69 13.74
CA ASP A 371 -21.75 26.54 12.31
C ASP A 371 -20.57 25.97 11.50
N ILE A 372 -19.35 25.97 12.04
CA ILE A 372 -18.18 25.39 11.36
C ILE A 372 -18.26 23.86 11.41
N THR A 373 -18.09 23.23 10.24
CA THR A 373 -17.99 21.77 10.10
C THR A 373 -16.66 21.27 10.65
N LEU A 374 -16.73 20.29 11.56
CA LEU A 374 -15.55 19.60 12.10
C LEU A 374 -15.18 18.43 11.22
N MET A 375 -13.95 18.40 10.70
CA MET A 375 -13.45 17.30 9.86
C MET A 375 -12.58 16.35 10.69
N TRP A 376 -12.99 15.09 10.78
CA TRP A 376 -12.22 14.02 11.42
C TRP A 376 -11.33 13.32 10.41
N VAL A 377 -10.15 12.85 10.83
CA VAL A 377 -9.17 12.23 9.95
C VAL A 377 -8.91 10.79 10.41
N ASP A 378 -8.70 9.89 9.46
CA ASP A 378 -8.11 8.58 9.75
C ASP A 378 -6.63 8.73 10.15
N ASP A 379 -5.95 7.62 10.40
CA ASP A 379 -4.53 7.55 10.72
C ASP A 379 -3.64 7.50 9.48
N ASN A 380 -4.18 7.87 8.31
CA ASN A 380 -3.59 7.71 6.98
C ASN A 380 -3.51 6.26 6.47
N PHE A 381 -3.90 5.24 7.25
CA PHE A 381 -3.91 3.83 6.84
C PHE A 381 -5.33 3.24 6.81
N GLY A 382 -6.34 4.11 6.80
CA GLY A 382 -7.73 3.74 6.73
C GLY A 382 -8.39 3.48 8.09
N TYR A 383 -7.76 3.77 9.23
CA TYR A 383 -8.40 3.62 10.55
C TYR A 383 -8.82 4.96 11.14
N MET A 384 -10.12 5.15 11.44
CA MET A 384 -10.58 6.41 12.03
C MET A 384 -9.99 6.62 13.43
N ARG A 385 -9.41 7.81 13.66
CA ARG A 385 -8.76 8.17 14.94
C ARG A 385 -9.74 8.57 16.04
N ARG A 386 -10.86 9.18 15.65
CA ARG A 386 -11.86 9.74 16.56
C ARG A 386 -13.22 9.89 15.89
N TYR A 387 -14.26 9.71 16.71
CA TYR A 387 -15.65 10.01 16.39
C TYR A 387 -16.15 11.17 17.27
N PRO A 388 -17.14 11.96 16.80
CA PRO A 388 -17.66 13.07 17.60
C PRO A 388 -18.38 12.55 18.85
N ASN A 389 -18.11 13.19 19.98
CA ASN A 389 -18.82 12.89 21.22
C ASN A 389 -20.28 13.39 21.20
N SER A 390 -21.05 13.06 22.24
CA SER A 390 -22.49 13.37 22.31
C SER A 390 -22.83 14.87 22.30
N ASN A 391 -21.89 15.76 22.65
CA ASN A 391 -22.07 17.21 22.55
C ASN A 391 -21.67 17.72 21.17
N GLU A 392 -20.55 17.24 20.64
CA GLU A 392 -20.07 17.55 19.28
C GLU A 392 -21.13 17.18 18.23
N ARG A 393 -21.80 16.02 18.36
CA ARG A 393 -22.86 15.56 17.45
C ARG A 393 -24.05 16.53 17.33
N LYS A 394 -24.27 17.43 18.30
CA LYS A 394 -25.37 18.40 18.28
C LYS A 394 -25.06 19.66 17.48
N ARG A 395 -23.82 19.84 17.03
CA ARG A 395 -23.38 21.06 16.33
C ARG A 395 -24.09 21.18 14.98
N PRO A 396 -24.73 22.33 14.67
CA PRO A 396 -25.41 22.55 13.40
C PRO A 396 -24.48 22.55 12.19
N GLY A 397 -23.19 22.90 12.36
CA GLY A 397 -22.18 22.77 11.32
C GLY A 397 -21.89 21.32 10.90
N GLY A 398 -22.29 20.34 11.70
CA GLY A 398 -22.09 18.92 11.44
C GLY A 398 -20.62 18.50 11.42
N HIS A 399 -20.39 17.30 10.90
CA HIS A 399 -19.07 16.65 10.87
C HIS A 399 -18.77 16.08 9.49
N GLY A 400 -17.50 16.08 9.11
CA GLY A 400 -17.00 15.43 7.92
C GLY A 400 -15.81 14.52 8.18
N VAL A 401 -15.35 13.82 7.15
CA VAL A 401 -14.22 12.90 7.18
C VAL A 401 -13.22 13.25 6.08
N TYR A 402 -11.94 13.17 6.42
CA TYR A 402 -10.82 13.09 5.50
C TYR A 402 -10.19 11.71 5.64
N PHE A 403 -10.21 10.92 4.57
CA PHE A 403 -9.81 9.51 4.55
C PHE A 403 -8.73 9.26 3.50
N HIS A 404 -7.89 8.22 3.65
CA HIS A 404 -6.79 7.97 2.72
C HIS A 404 -6.92 6.68 1.91
N SER A 405 -6.57 6.75 0.63
CA SER A 405 -6.22 5.59 -0.22
C SER A 405 -4.87 5.77 -0.93
N SER A 406 -4.18 6.87 -0.62
CA SER A 406 -2.82 7.21 -1.01
C SER A 406 -2.22 8.01 0.14
N TYR A 407 -0.94 7.80 0.45
CA TYR A 407 -0.26 8.56 1.50
C TYR A 407 1.24 8.67 1.26
N TRP A 408 1.74 9.90 1.11
CA TRP A 408 3.16 10.22 1.23
C TRP A 408 3.48 10.64 2.67
N GLY A 409 4.17 9.76 3.39
CA GLY A 409 4.60 9.98 4.77
C GLY A 409 6.11 9.82 4.95
N HIS A 410 6.50 9.40 6.15
CA HIS A 410 7.87 8.92 6.39
C HIS A 410 8.21 7.80 5.39
N PRO A 411 9.49 7.58 5.02
CA PRO A 411 9.87 6.55 4.03
C PRO A 411 9.29 5.17 4.31
N HIS A 412 9.29 4.79 5.59
CA HIS A 412 8.73 3.57 6.17
C HIS A 412 7.20 3.44 6.15
N MET A 413 6.50 4.44 5.62
CA MET A 413 5.06 4.60 5.81
C MET A 413 4.31 5.04 4.55
N SER A 414 5.04 5.30 3.47
CA SER A 414 4.42 5.77 2.24
C SER A 414 3.83 4.60 1.45
N TYR A 415 2.65 4.80 0.88
CA TYR A 415 2.06 3.87 -0.09
C TYR A 415 1.35 4.66 -1.18
N LEU A 416 1.91 4.62 -2.39
CA LEU A 416 1.62 5.57 -3.47
C LEU A 416 1.41 4.86 -4.81
N PHE A 417 1.93 3.64 -4.98
CA PHE A 417 1.80 2.90 -6.23
C PHE A 417 0.42 2.29 -6.41
N ILE A 418 -0.05 1.51 -5.42
CA ILE A 418 -1.38 0.91 -5.44
C ILE A 418 -2.00 0.94 -4.04
N ASN A 419 -3.32 1.16 -3.97
CA ASN A 419 -4.06 0.90 -2.74
C ASN A 419 -4.31 -0.61 -2.58
N SER A 420 -4.05 -1.13 -1.38
CA SER A 420 -4.35 -2.51 -1.00
C SER A 420 -5.37 -2.63 0.14
N ILE A 421 -5.88 -1.50 0.67
CA ILE A 421 -6.91 -1.51 1.71
C ILE A 421 -8.18 -2.18 1.14
N PRO A 422 -8.71 -3.26 1.76
CA PRO A 422 -9.92 -3.90 1.27
C PRO A 422 -11.12 -2.95 1.25
N LEU A 423 -11.96 -3.01 0.21
CA LEU A 423 -13.18 -2.19 0.13
C LEU A 423 -14.14 -2.46 1.30
N ALA A 424 -14.15 -3.69 1.83
CA ALA A 424 -14.90 -4.03 3.03
C ALA A 424 -14.40 -3.25 4.26
N HIS A 425 -13.09 -2.97 4.36
CA HIS A 425 -12.52 -2.13 5.43
C HIS A 425 -12.97 -0.68 5.26
N THR A 426 -12.80 -0.09 4.07
CA THR A 426 -13.29 1.26 3.77
C THR A 426 -14.79 1.40 4.07
N GLY A 427 -15.60 0.43 3.63
CA GLY A 427 -17.04 0.42 3.87
C GLY A 427 -17.39 0.35 5.36
N ASN A 428 -16.66 -0.45 6.14
CA ASN A 428 -16.84 -0.56 7.58
C ASN A 428 -16.57 0.78 8.29
N GLU A 429 -15.46 1.44 7.99
CA GLU A 429 -15.13 2.75 8.59
C GLU A 429 -16.11 3.84 8.14
N MET A 430 -16.53 3.85 6.88
CA MET A 430 -17.54 4.80 6.39
C MET A 430 -18.91 4.59 7.04
N LYS A 431 -19.28 3.32 7.30
CA LYS A 431 -20.48 3.00 8.09
C LYS A 431 -20.36 3.56 9.51
N LYS A 432 -19.24 3.34 10.19
CA LYS A 432 -19.00 3.89 11.55
C LYS A 432 -19.06 5.41 11.56
N CYS A 433 -18.52 6.08 10.54
CA CYS A 433 -18.62 7.52 10.36
C CYS A 433 -20.08 7.97 10.25
N TYR A 434 -20.85 7.34 9.37
CA TYR A 434 -22.26 7.66 9.18
C TYR A 434 -23.10 7.42 10.44
N ASP A 435 -22.88 6.30 11.14
CA ASP A 435 -23.59 5.95 12.39
C ASP A 435 -23.26 6.91 13.55
N ASN A 436 -22.12 7.61 13.48
CA ASN A 436 -21.70 8.65 14.42
C ASN A 436 -22.00 10.08 13.94
N ASP A 437 -22.93 10.27 12.99
CA ASP A 437 -23.36 11.58 12.44
C ASP A 437 -22.27 12.37 11.68
N ILE A 438 -21.25 11.68 11.17
CA ILE A 438 -20.27 12.26 10.22
C ILE A 438 -20.86 12.18 8.81
N ARG A 439 -21.68 13.17 8.44
CA ARG A 439 -22.52 13.14 7.21
C ARG A 439 -22.46 14.41 6.36
N LYS A 440 -21.68 15.41 6.75
CA LYS A 440 -21.62 16.71 6.06
C LYS A 440 -20.70 16.69 4.86
N ILE A 441 -19.42 16.36 5.05
CA ILE A 441 -18.38 16.41 4.01
C ILE A 441 -17.52 15.15 4.08
N TRP A 442 -17.42 14.39 2.99
CA TRP A 442 -16.51 13.25 2.87
C TRP A 442 -15.49 13.49 1.77
N VAL A 443 -14.21 13.42 2.10
CA VAL A 443 -13.09 13.63 1.17
C VAL A 443 -12.14 12.44 1.24
N LEU A 444 -11.80 11.88 0.08
CA LEU A 444 -10.80 10.82 -0.06
C LEU A 444 -9.50 11.38 -0.64
N ASN A 445 -8.36 11.16 0.01
CA ASN A 445 -7.05 11.33 -0.63
C ASN A 445 -6.89 10.27 -1.72
N VAL A 446 -6.78 10.72 -2.97
CA VAL A 446 -6.68 9.84 -4.13
C VAL A 446 -5.32 9.84 -4.81
N GLY A 447 -4.30 10.43 -4.18
CA GLY A 447 -3.00 10.55 -4.80
C GLY A 447 -3.10 11.30 -6.14
N ALA A 448 -2.34 10.82 -7.13
CA ALA A 448 -2.36 11.29 -8.51
C ALA A 448 -3.58 10.83 -9.33
N LEU A 449 -4.72 10.49 -8.69
CA LEU A 449 -5.95 9.92 -9.27
C LEU A 449 -5.83 8.43 -9.70
N LYS A 450 -4.83 8.09 -10.50
CA LYS A 450 -4.59 6.71 -10.98
C LYS A 450 -3.49 6.05 -10.14
N PRO A 451 -3.56 4.73 -9.84
CA PRO A 451 -4.52 3.73 -10.30
C PRO A 451 -5.52 3.31 -9.21
N ILE A 452 -6.25 4.25 -8.59
CA ILE A 452 -7.20 3.93 -7.49
C ILE A 452 -8.67 4.19 -7.87
N GLU A 453 -8.99 4.01 -9.15
CA GLU A 453 -10.29 4.33 -9.73
C GLU A 453 -11.45 3.61 -9.03
N GLN A 454 -11.29 2.30 -8.78
CA GLN A 454 -12.31 1.48 -8.12
C GLN A 454 -12.52 1.89 -6.66
N ASP A 455 -11.44 2.19 -5.94
CA ASP A 455 -11.48 2.65 -4.54
C ASP A 455 -12.21 3.99 -4.42
N MET A 456 -11.92 4.91 -5.34
CA MET A 456 -12.56 6.21 -5.45
C MET A 456 -14.05 6.10 -5.78
N GLU A 457 -14.45 5.30 -6.78
CA GLU A 457 -15.87 5.11 -7.10
C GLU A 457 -16.61 4.42 -5.95
N TYR A 458 -15.99 3.46 -5.26
CA TYR A 458 -16.59 2.84 -4.08
C TYR A 458 -16.88 3.86 -3.00
N PHE A 459 -15.90 4.68 -2.61
CA PHE A 459 -16.05 5.71 -1.57
C PHE A 459 -17.15 6.73 -1.92
N LEU A 460 -17.16 7.24 -3.15
CA LEU A 460 -18.14 8.23 -3.61
C LEU A 460 -19.55 7.63 -3.70
N THR A 461 -19.68 6.40 -4.21
CA THR A 461 -20.95 5.67 -4.26
C THR A 461 -21.45 5.38 -2.84
N TYR A 462 -20.56 4.99 -1.93
CA TYR A 462 -20.90 4.76 -0.52
C TYR A 462 -21.48 6.03 0.11
N GLY A 463 -20.85 7.19 -0.11
CA GLY A 463 -21.39 8.49 0.37
C GLY A 463 -22.74 8.86 -0.25
N TRP A 464 -23.05 8.39 -1.47
CA TRP A 464 -24.36 8.59 -2.11
C TRP A 464 -25.45 7.73 -1.47
N GLU A 465 -25.15 6.49 -1.05
CA GLU A 465 -26.17 5.51 -0.67
C GLU A 465 -26.11 4.95 0.75
N VAL A 466 -25.13 5.33 1.56
CA VAL A 466 -25.01 4.89 2.95
C VAL A 466 -26.32 5.10 3.73
N GLY A 467 -26.71 4.10 4.51
CA GLY A 467 -27.98 4.09 5.26
C GLY A 467 -29.20 3.68 4.45
N LYS A 468 -29.06 3.36 3.15
CA LYS A 468 -30.14 2.78 2.32
C LYS A 468 -30.00 1.26 2.27
N GLU A 469 -31.09 0.53 2.45
CA GLU A 469 -31.09 -0.94 2.49
C GLU A 469 -30.64 -1.57 1.15
N GLU A 470 -31.06 -0.98 0.03
CA GLU A 470 -30.78 -1.46 -1.35
C GLU A 470 -29.43 -0.98 -1.91
N GLY A 471 -28.59 -0.33 -1.09
CA GLY A 471 -27.28 0.17 -1.52
C GLY A 471 -26.34 -0.96 -1.92
N VAL A 472 -25.74 -0.88 -3.11
CA VAL A 472 -24.83 -1.92 -3.62
C VAL A 472 -23.54 -1.99 -2.78
N THR A 473 -23.08 -0.89 -2.21
CA THR A 473 -21.88 -0.80 -1.37
C THR A 473 -22.07 -1.37 0.04
N ASN A 474 -23.28 -1.79 0.41
CA ASN A 474 -23.48 -2.55 1.65
C ASN A 474 -22.73 -3.89 1.64
N ASP A 475 -22.41 -4.41 0.44
CA ASP A 475 -21.54 -5.55 0.24
C ASP A 475 -20.47 -5.24 -0.82
N SER A 476 -19.21 -5.22 -0.40
CA SER A 476 -18.08 -4.89 -1.27
C SER A 476 -17.90 -5.86 -2.45
N LEU A 477 -18.29 -7.13 -2.30
CA LEU A 477 -18.27 -8.11 -3.39
C LEU A 477 -19.34 -7.79 -4.43
N SER A 478 -20.56 -7.49 -3.98
CA SER A 478 -21.66 -7.06 -4.86
C SER A 478 -21.32 -5.78 -5.62
N PHE A 479 -20.68 -4.80 -4.96
CA PHE A 479 -20.18 -3.60 -5.65
C PHE A 479 -19.16 -3.97 -6.73
N THR A 480 -18.13 -4.74 -6.39
CA THR A 480 -17.06 -5.08 -7.35
C THR A 480 -17.61 -5.86 -8.55
N GLN A 481 -18.52 -6.80 -8.31
CA GLN A 481 -19.20 -7.52 -9.37
C GLN A 481 -19.93 -6.58 -10.31
N ASN A 482 -20.79 -5.71 -9.76
CA ASN A 482 -21.56 -4.76 -10.55
C ASN A 482 -20.66 -3.76 -11.29
N TRP A 483 -19.56 -3.34 -10.66
CA TRP A 483 -18.59 -2.42 -11.24
C TRP A 483 -17.89 -3.03 -12.47
N ILE A 484 -17.44 -4.28 -12.36
CA ILE A 484 -16.83 -5.01 -13.48
C ILE A 484 -17.85 -5.25 -14.60
N ASP A 485 -19.05 -5.73 -14.30
CA ASP A 485 -20.07 -6.04 -15.32
C ASP A 485 -20.65 -4.76 -15.98
N SER A 486 -20.57 -3.61 -15.29
CA SER A 486 -20.96 -2.31 -15.85
C SER A 486 -19.94 -1.80 -16.87
N ASN A 487 -18.64 -2.06 -16.66
CA ASN A 487 -17.57 -1.57 -17.52
C ASN A 487 -17.18 -2.56 -18.64
N PHE A 488 -17.27 -3.87 -18.38
CA PHE A 488 -16.77 -4.92 -19.28
C PHE A 488 -17.87 -5.89 -19.70
N THR A 489 -17.69 -6.55 -20.84
CA THR A 489 -18.59 -7.60 -21.31
C THR A 489 -18.20 -8.98 -20.78
N GLY A 490 -19.07 -9.98 -20.98
CA GLY A 490 -18.80 -11.37 -20.59
C GLY A 490 -19.31 -11.80 -19.21
N ASN A 491 -19.81 -10.87 -18.38
CA ASN A 491 -20.31 -11.13 -17.02
C ASN A 491 -19.26 -11.79 -16.11
N HIS A 492 -18.03 -11.24 -16.12
CA HIS A 492 -16.92 -11.75 -15.32
C HIS A 492 -16.92 -11.25 -13.86
N GLY A 493 -17.86 -10.37 -13.49
CA GLY A 493 -17.87 -9.64 -12.22
C GLY A 493 -17.83 -10.51 -10.98
N GLU A 494 -18.59 -11.60 -10.92
CA GLU A 494 -18.58 -12.49 -9.73
C GLU A 494 -17.19 -13.11 -9.50
N LYS A 495 -16.54 -13.56 -10.58
CA LYS A 495 -15.19 -14.13 -10.50
C LYS A 495 -14.17 -13.04 -10.14
N ALA A 496 -14.25 -11.88 -10.82
CA ALA A 496 -13.35 -10.76 -10.56
C ALA A 496 -13.47 -10.23 -9.12
N ALA A 497 -14.69 -10.15 -8.56
CA ALA A 497 -14.91 -9.72 -7.17
C ALA A 497 -14.23 -10.64 -6.16
N LYS A 498 -14.37 -11.96 -6.33
CA LYS A 498 -13.69 -12.95 -5.47
C LYS A 498 -12.17 -12.85 -5.58
N LEU A 499 -11.65 -12.62 -6.78
CA LEU A 499 -10.22 -12.42 -7.01
C LEU A 499 -9.70 -11.13 -6.38
N TYR A 500 -10.42 -10.01 -6.55
CA TYR A 500 -10.05 -8.71 -6.00
C TYR A 500 -10.01 -8.72 -4.48
N ASN A 501 -11.03 -9.31 -3.85
CA ASN A 501 -11.08 -9.43 -2.40
C ASN A 501 -9.89 -10.24 -1.84
N ARG A 502 -9.60 -11.41 -2.42
CA ARG A 502 -8.41 -12.19 -2.06
C ARG A 502 -7.12 -11.40 -2.28
N PHE A 503 -7.03 -10.68 -3.39
CA PHE A 503 -5.89 -9.81 -3.72
C PHE A 503 -5.66 -8.73 -2.66
N THR A 504 -6.71 -8.01 -2.26
CA THR A 504 -6.59 -6.94 -1.25
C THR A 504 -6.27 -7.51 0.12
N GLN A 505 -6.90 -8.61 0.56
CA GLN A 505 -6.60 -9.22 1.87
C GLN A 505 -5.15 -9.69 1.97
N ILE A 506 -4.61 -10.29 0.91
CA ILE A 506 -3.21 -10.71 0.87
C ILE A 506 -2.32 -9.48 0.84
N THR A 507 -2.50 -8.57 -0.12
CA THR A 507 -1.61 -7.41 -0.33
C THR A 507 -1.69 -6.39 0.81
N ASN A 508 -2.76 -6.34 1.60
CA ASN A 508 -2.84 -5.45 2.77
C ASN A 508 -2.06 -5.97 3.99
N VAL A 509 -1.67 -7.25 4.03
CA VAL A 509 -0.77 -7.76 5.09
C VAL A 509 0.56 -7.00 5.08
N CYS A 510 1.06 -6.67 3.89
CA CYS A 510 2.26 -5.87 3.68
C CYS A 510 2.15 -5.18 2.33
N LYS A 511 2.05 -3.85 2.35
CA LYS A 511 2.00 -3.00 1.15
C LYS A 511 3.29 -3.16 0.34
N LEU A 512 3.25 -2.89 -0.97
CA LEU A 512 4.40 -3.16 -1.85
C LEU A 512 5.63 -2.33 -1.47
N GLU A 513 5.41 -1.09 -1.05
CA GLU A 513 6.42 -0.16 -0.55
C GLU A 513 7.05 -0.63 0.76
N HIS A 514 6.35 -1.44 1.54
CA HIS A 514 6.79 -1.94 2.85
C HIS A 514 7.44 -3.32 2.77
N LEU A 515 7.61 -3.89 1.56
CA LEU A 515 8.32 -5.15 1.36
C LEU A 515 9.79 -4.96 1.77
N THR A 516 10.26 -5.88 2.62
CA THR A 516 11.64 -5.96 3.12
C THR A 516 12.08 -7.42 3.06
N GLU A 517 13.40 -7.68 3.05
CA GLU A 517 13.91 -9.06 3.05
C GLU A 517 13.41 -9.84 4.29
N GLU A 518 13.23 -11.15 4.16
CA GLU A 518 12.86 -12.07 5.26
C GLU A 518 11.58 -11.67 6.01
N ARG A 519 10.71 -10.88 5.38
CA ARG A 519 9.47 -10.39 5.99
C ARG A 519 8.49 -11.51 6.33
N PHE A 520 8.48 -12.58 5.54
CA PHE A 520 7.62 -13.75 5.72
C PHE A 520 8.47 -15.01 5.84
N SER A 521 8.13 -15.89 6.79
CA SER A 521 8.96 -17.07 7.04
C SER A 521 8.85 -18.10 5.90
N GLN A 522 9.95 -18.82 5.63
CA GLN A 522 9.97 -19.95 4.69
C GLN A 522 10.11 -21.31 5.39
N THR A 523 10.21 -21.32 6.72
CA THR A 523 10.50 -22.53 7.53
C THR A 523 9.65 -22.66 8.80
N ILE A 524 9.28 -21.54 9.45
CA ILE A 524 8.55 -21.54 10.74
C ILE A 524 7.06 -21.81 10.50
N TYR A 525 6.53 -22.87 11.14
CA TYR A 525 5.17 -23.40 10.91
C TYR A 525 4.85 -23.74 9.43
N GLY A 526 5.88 -23.87 8.58
CA GLY A 526 5.76 -24.10 7.16
C GLY A 526 6.43 -23.00 6.33
N ASP A 527 5.97 -22.84 5.09
CA ASP A 527 6.48 -21.84 4.14
C ASP A 527 5.40 -20.78 3.91
N GLU A 528 5.27 -19.85 4.86
CA GLU A 528 4.30 -18.75 4.84
C GLU A 528 4.47 -17.89 3.58
N ALA A 529 5.71 -17.54 3.25
CA ALA A 529 6.03 -16.73 2.08
C ALA A 529 5.64 -17.46 0.77
N GLY A 530 5.89 -18.76 0.70
CA GLY A 530 5.52 -19.59 -0.45
C GLY A 530 4.02 -19.82 -0.56
N GLU A 531 3.31 -19.96 0.56
CA GLU A 531 1.84 -20.01 0.59
C GLU A 531 1.24 -18.72 0.02
N ARG A 532 1.72 -17.58 0.51
CA ARG A 532 1.33 -16.25 0.04
C ARG A 532 1.56 -16.10 -1.46
N LEU A 533 2.76 -16.44 -1.93
CA LEU A 533 3.11 -16.32 -3.34
C LEU A 533 2.27 -17.25 -4.23
N ASN A 534 2.00 -18.48 -3.80
CA ASN A 534 1.14 -19.40 -4.54
C ASN A 534 -0.30 -18.87 -4.66
N GLN A 535 -0.84 -18.21 -3.63
CA GLN A 535 -2.16 -17.59 -3.72
C GLN A 535 -2.16 -16.38 -4.67
N LEU A 536 -1.13 -15.54 -4.63
CA LEU A 536 -0.98 -14.43 -5.59
C LEU A 536 -0.84 -14.97 -7.03
N LYS A 537 -0.13 -16.09 -7.24
CA LYS A 537 -0.02 -16.72 -8.55
C LYS A 537 -1.34 -17.28 -9.06
N GLU A 538 -2.15 -17.88 -8.19
CA GLU A 538 -3.50 -18.31 -8.57
C GLU A 538 -4.37 -17.13 -9.00
N ILE A 539 -4.32 -16.03 -8.25
CA ILE A 539 -5.06 -14.80 -8.59
C ILE A 539 -4.57 -14.26 -9.93
N TYR A 540 -3.25 -14.20 -10.12
CA TYR A 540 -2.60 -13.80 -11.37
C TYR A 540 -3.09 -14.64 -12.56
N ASP A 541 -3.05 -15.97 -12.45
CA ASP A 541 -3.47 -16.86 -13.53
C ASP A 541 -4.96 -16.75 -13.84
N GLU A 542 -5.80 -16.69 -12.81
CA GLU A 542 -7.25 -16.58 -12.97
C GLU A 542 -7.70 -15.23 -13.51
N ALA A 543 -7.01 -14.14 -13.16
CA ALA A 543 -7.26 -12.80 -13.66
C ALA A 543 -6.81 -12.65 -15.13
N ASN A 544 -5.67 -13.25 -15.49
CA ASN A 544 -5.22 -13.33 -16.89
C ASN A 544 -6.23 -14.06 -17.78
N GLN A 545 -6.87 -15.12 -17.28
CA GLN A 545 -7.94 -15.81 -18.03
C GLN A 545 -9.13 -14.90 -18.33
N ILE A 546 -9.47 -13.96 -17.42
CA ILE A 546 -10.52 -12.97 -17.67
C ILE A 546 -10.07 -12.05 -18.79
N TYR A 547 -8.87 -11.46 -18.68
CA TYR A 547 -8.32 -10.57 -19.70
C TYR A 547 -8.27 -11.19 -21.09
N PHE A 548 -7.82 -12.44 -21.22
CA PHE A 548 -7.79 -13.13 -22.52
C PHE A 548 -9.18 -13.50 -23.06
N ALA A 549 -10.21 -13.49 -22.22
CA ALA A 549 -11.60 -13.70 -22.64
C ALA A 549 -12.30 -12.41 -23.11
N LEU A 550 -11.76 -11.24 -22.77
CA LEU A 550 -12.33 -9.95 -23.13
C LEU A 550 -12.14 -9.61 -24.62
N PRO A 551 -13.05 -8.84 -25.22
CA PRO A 551 -12.84 -8.17 -26.51
C PRO A 551 -11.58 -7.31 -26.50
N GLU A 552 -10.96 -7.15 -27.68
CA GLU A 552 -9.68 -6.43 -27.80
C GLU A 552 -9.78 -4.96 -27.34
N ASP A 553 -10.89 -4.29 -27.62
CA ASP A 553 -11.16 -2.91 -27.23
C ASP A 553 -11.46 -2.71 -25.73
N GLU A 554 -11.65 -3.80 -24.97
CA GLU A 554 -11.84 -3.76 -23.51
C GLU A 554 -10.56 -4.07 -22.73
N LYS A 555 -9.55 -4.66 -23.38
CA LYS A 555 -8.36 -5.21 -22.72
C LYS A 555 -7.51 -4.14 -22.04
N GLU A 556 -7.24 -3.02 -22.71
CA GLU A 556 -6.41 -1.95 -22.13
C GLU A 556 -7.09 -1.32 -20.90
N ALA A 557 -8.41 -1.09 -20.97
CA ALA A 557 -9.20 -0.63 -19.84
C ALA A 557 -9.19 -1.62 -18.67
N PHE A 558 -9.41 -2.92 -18.93
CA PHE A 558 -9.34 -3.94 -17.88
C PHE A 558 -7.94 -4.07 -17.29
N PHE A 559 -6.92 -3.94 -18.13
CA PHE A 559 -5.53 -4.00 -17.69
C PHE A 559 -5.22 -2.90 -16.68
N GLN A 560 -5.53 -1.65 -17.02
CA GLN A 560 -5.20 -0.52 -16.16
C GLN A 560 -6.05 -0.43 -14.90
N LEU A 561 -7.31 -0.88 -14.96
CA LEU A 561 -8.26 -0.81 -13.85
C LEU A 561 -8.14 -1.96 -12.84
N PHE A 562 -7.69 -3.13 -13.29
CA PHE A 562 -7.74 -4.36 -12.50
C PHE A 562 -6.43 -5.16 -12.57
N LEU A 563 -6.02 -5.58 -13.78
CA LEU A 563 -5.00 -6.60 -13.92
C LEU A 563 -3.59 -6.12 -13.57
N MET A 564 -3.27 -4.85 -13.84
CA MET A 564 -1.97 -4.25 -13.51
C MET A 564 -1.66 -4.38 -12.02
N LYS A 565 -2.63 -4.12 -11.14
CA LYS A 565 -2.46 -4.27 -9.68
C LYS A 565 -2.09 -5.70 -9.29
N VAL A 566 -2.77 -6.68 -9.88
CA VAL A 566 -2.51 -8.11 -9.64
C VAL A 566 -1.10 -8.49 -10.12
N HIS A 567 -0.71 -8.03 -11.30
CA HIS A 567 0.62 -8.28 -11.87
C HIS A 567 1.73 -7.64 -11.02
N ALA A 568 1.57 -6.37 -10.67
CA ALA A 568 2.47 -5.63 -9.79
C ALA A 568 2.71 -6.36 -8.47
N SER A 569 1.63 -6.77 -7.78
CA SER A 569 1.74 -7.47 -6.50
C SER A 569 2.37 -8.85 -6.64
N TYR A 570 2.05 -9.61 -7.68
CA TYR A 570 2.70 -10.91 -7.91
C TYR A 570 4.20 -10.75 -8.17
N TYR A 571 4.60 -9.88 -9.10
CA TYR A 571 6.02 -9.69 -9.44
C TYR A 571 6.85 -9.21 -8.25
N ALA A 572 6.38 -8.19 -7.52
CA ALA A 572 7.10 -7.66 -6.35
C ALA A 572 7.23 -8.71 -5.23
N ASN A 573 6.15 -9.41 -4.87
CA ASN A 573 6.24 -10.46 -3.83
C ASN A 573 7.11 -11.64 -4.30
N ALA A 574 7.08 -11.99 -5.60
CA ALA A 574 7.92 -13.06 -6.16
C ALA A 574 9.40 -12.68 -6.15
N GLU A 575 9.73 -11.45 -6.50
CA GLU A 575 11.10 -10.91 -6.47
C GLU A 575 11.73 -11.09 -5.08
N PHE A 576 11.00 -10.67 -4.03
CA PHE A 576 11.42 -10.80 -2.62
C PHE A 576 11.47 -12.26 -2.16
N TYR A 577 10.43 -13.06 -2.45
CA TYR A 577 10.43 -14.49 -2.11
C TYR A 577 11.65 -15.22 -2.66
N TYR A 578 12.00 -14.98 -3.93
CA TYR A 578 13.14 -15.64 -4.55
C TYR A 578 14.48 -15.10 -4.04
N ALA A 579 14.61 -13.82 -3.69
CA ALA A 579 15.81 -13.31 -3.04
C ALA A 579 16.01 -13.94 -1.64
N ASP A 580 14.96 -14.01 -0.83
CA ASP A 580 15.00 -14.66 0.48
C ASP A 580 15.29 -16.16 0.36
N ARG A 581 14.70 -16.81 -0.64
CA ARG A 581 14.94 -18.24 -0.92
C ARG A 581 16.38 -18.48 -1.38
N SER A 582 16.98 -17.55 -2.13
CA SER A 582 18.40 -17.58 -2.48
C SER A 582 19.26 -17.53 -1.22
N HIS A 583 18.96 -16.62 -0.29
CA HIS A 583 19.68 -16.51 0.96
C HIS A 583 19.55 -17.79 1.82
N LEU A 584 18.32 -18.27 2.06
CA LEU A 584 18.09 -19.52 2.79
C LEU A 584 18.80 -20.71 2.13
N SER A 585 18.80 -20.76 0.79
CA SER A 585 19.51 -21.79 0.03
C SER A 585 21.02 -21.73 0.26
N TYR A 586 21.60 -20.53 0.29
CA TYR A 586 23.02 -20.33 0.58
C TYR A 586 23.38 -20.84 1.99
N GLU A 587 22.63 -20.44 3.02
CA GLU A 587 22.84 -20.87 4.41
C GLU A 587 22.71 -22.39 4.59
N GLN A 588 21.81 -23.02 3.84
CA GLN A 588 21.62 -24.47 3.84
C GLN A 588 22.68 -25.24 3.03
N GLY A 589 23.55 -24.55 2.29
CA GLY A 589 24.56 -25.16 1.43
C GLY A 589 24.06 -25.58 0.04
N LYS A 590 22.91 -25.06 -0.41
CA LYS A 590 22.25 -25.36 -1.71
C LYS A 590 22.76 -24.43 -2.82
N MET A 591 24.04 -24.50 -3.15
CA MET A 591 24.71 -23.45 -3.94
C MET A 591 24.09 -23.25 -5.35
N GLN A 592 23.69 -24.30 -6.06
CA GLN A 592 22.97 -24.15 -7.34
C GLN A 592 21.57 -23.54 -7.18
N ALA A 593 20.86 -23.89 -6.11
CA ALA A 593 19.54 -23.32 -5.82
C ALA A 593 19.67 -21.83 -5.51
N ALA A 594 20.70 -21.43 -4.75
CA ALA A 594 20.97 -20.02 -4.44
C ALA A 594 21.08 -19.16 -5.71
N ASP A 595 21.83 -19.61 -6.72
CA ASP A 595 21.94 -18.93 -8.03
C ASP A 595 20.64 -18.98 -8.84
N THR A 596 19.95 -20.12 -8.83
CA THR A 596 18.69 -20.30 -9.55
C THR A 596 17.64 -19.32 -9.05
N TYR A 597 17.57 -19.09 -7.74
CA TYR A 597 16.63 -18.14 -7.16
C TYR A 597 17.02 -16.68 -7.37
N ILE A 598 18.32 -16.34 -7.45
CA ILE A 598 18.74 -15.00 -7.92
C ILE A 598 18.25 -14.74 -9.34
N THR A 599 18.35 -15.73 -10.22
CA THR A 599 17.87 -15.61 -11.61
C THR A 599 16.37 -15.33 -11.65
N LYS A 600 15.58 -16.11 -10.90
CA LYS A 600 14.13 -15.91 -10.79
C LYS A 600 13.75 -14.54 -10.23
N SER A 601 14.47 -14.07 -9.20
CA SER A 601 14.25 -12.73 -8.62
C SER A 601 14.44 -11.63 -9.67
N LYS A 602 15.53 -11.70 -10.45
CA LYS A 602 15.82 -10.76 -11.55
C LYS A 602 14.81 -10.83 -12.69
N GLU A 603 14.32 -12.01 -13.04
CA GLU A 603 13.25 -12.18 -14.04
C GLU A 603 11.95 -11.49 -13.60
N MET A 604 11.58 -11.58 -12.30
CA MET A 604 10.41 -10.88 -11.76
C MET A 604 10.52 -9.36 -11.89
N MET A 605 11.69 -8.80 -11.55
CA MET A 605 11.97 -7.39 -11.78
C MET A 605 11.86 -7.04 -13.28
N ALA A 606 12.41 -7.86 -14.19
CA ALA A 606 12.29 -7.61 -15.63
C ALA A 606 10.84 -7.63 -16.13
N TYR A 607 9.98 -8.56 -15.66
CA TYR A 607 8.56 -8.57 -16.00
C TYR A 607 7.82 -7.33 -15.49
N ARG A 608 8.11 -6.91 -14.26
CA ARG A 608 7.58 -5.67 -13.68
C ARG A 608 7.93 -4.44 -14.53
N ARG A 609 9.18 -4.36 -14.98
CA ARG A 609 9.66 -3.25 -15.82
C ARG A 609 9.04 -3.25 -17.22
N CYS A 610 8.83 -4.43 -17.81
CA CYS A 610 8.07 -4.56 -19.05
C CYS A 610 6.62 -4.09 -18.88
N MET A 611 5.97 -4.48 -17.79
CA MET A 611 4.60 -4.10 -17.45
C MET A 611 4.46 -2.57 -17.31
N LEU A 612 5.37 -1.93 -16.56
CA LEU A 612 5.36 -0.48 -16.36
C LEU A 612 5.67 0.29 -17.65
N HIS A 613 6.61 -0.21 -18.45
CA HIS A 613 6.89 0.38 -19.76
C HIS A 613 5.69 0.28 -20.70
N TYR A 614 5.01 -0.87 -20.73
CA TYR A 614 3.79 -1.05 -21.51
C TYR A 614 2.71 -0.06 -21.08
N TYR A 615 2.43 0.05 -19.79
CA TYR A 615 1.43 0.97 -19.25
C TYR A 615 1.66 2.41 -19.68
N ASN A 616 2.90 2.90 -19.55
CA ASN A 616 3.22 4.30 -19.81
C ASN A 616 3.46 4.60 -21.30
N LYS A 617 4.16 3.73 -22.02
CA LYS A 617 4.69 4.06 -23.36
C LYS A 617 3.97 3.40 -24.53
N ILE A 618 3.18 2.35 -24.29
CA ILE A 618 2.62 1.50 -25.37
C ILE A 618 1.09 1.50 -25.36
N MET A 619 0.49 1.16 -24.21
CA MET A 619 -0.96 1.07 -24.06
C MET A 619 -1.64 2.41 -24.37
N SER A 620 -2.79 2.36 -25.02
CA SER A 620 -3.58 3.56 -25.36
C SER A 620 -2.75 4.60 -26.15
N ASP A 621 -1.88 4.15 -27.05
CA ASP A 621 -0.94 4.97 -27.83
C ASP A 621 -0.05 5.89 -26.97
N GLY A 622 0.28 5.46 -25.74
CA GLY A 622 1.13 6.22 -24.81
C GLY A 622 0.40 7.32 -24.04
N LYS A 623 -0.94 7.34 -24.06
CA LYS A 623 -1.77 8.31 -23.32
C LYS A 623 -1.40 8.42 -21.84
N TRP A 624 -0.90 7.36 -21.23
CA TRP A 624 -0.60 7.30 -19.79
C TRP A 624 0.88 7.54 -19.47
N ASP A 625 1.66 8.05 -20.42
CA ASP A 625 3.07 8.33 -20.16
C ASP A 625 3.24 9.33 -19.00
N GLY A 626 4.03 8.97 -18.00
CA GLY A 626 4.35 9.80 -16.83
C GLY A 626 3.42 9.63 -15.63
N ILE A 627 2.31 8.89 -15.75
CA ILE A 627 1.33 8.76 -14.65
C ILE A 627 1.64 7.61 -13.67
N LEU A 628 2.34 6.55 -14.11
CA LEU A 628 2.56 5.36 -13.29
C LEU A 628 4.04 4.97 -13.26
N THR A 629 4.82 5.65 -12.42
CA THR A 629 6.29 5.53 -12.36
C THR A 629 6.79 5.11 -10.98
N PRO A 630 6.37 3.95 -10.43
CA PRO A 630 6.71 3.52 -9.07
C PRO A 630 8.20 3.18 -8.84
N GLU A 631 9.01 3.20 -9.89
CA GLU A 631 10.46 2.95 -9.85
C GLU A 631 11.28 4.25 -9.90
N SER A 632 10.61 5.41 -9.97
CA SER A 632 11.25 6.72 -10.18
C SER A 632 10.75 7.72 -9.16
N PHE A 633 11.65 8.60 -8.71
CA PHE A 633 11.30 9.74 -7.89
C PHE A 633 10.90 10.93 -8.77
N SER A 634 9.86 11.71 -8.49
CA SER A 634 8.87 11.65 -7.40
C SER A 634 7.56 10.98 -7.87
N PRO A 635 6.80 10.23 -7.04
CA PRO A 635 6.94 9.98 -5.59
C PRO A 635 8.11 9.07 -5.19
N PRO A 636 8.37 8.84 -3.89
CA PRO A 636 9.37 7.87 -3.44
C PRO A 636 9.27 6.53 -4.17
N PRO A 637 10.40 5.97 -4.64
CA PRO A 637 10.40 4.70 -5.34
C PRO A 637 9.93 3.59 -4.39
N THR A 638 9.13 2.68 -4.93
CA THR A 638 8.68 1.47 -4.22
C THR A 638 9.86 0.52 -3.95
N ALA A 639 9.65 -0.47 -3.07
CA ALA A 639 10.66 -1.47 -2.75
C ALA A 639 11.13 -2.26 -3.99
N MET A 640 12.45 -2.35 -4.17
CA MET A 640 13.11 -2.97 -5.33
C MET A 640 14.49 -3.52 -4.97
N TYR A 641 14.95 -4.49 -5.77
CA TYR A 641 16.27 -5.12 -5.63
C TYR A 641 16.52 -5.69 -4.21
N PRO A 642 15.70 -6.63 -3.71
CA PRO A 642 15.91 -7.27 -2.41
C PRO A 642 17.24 -8.04 -2.37
N ALA A 643 17.91 -8.08 -1.20
CA ALA A 643 19.17 -8.78 -1.07
C ALA A 643 18.96 -10.31 -1.10
N GLY A 644 19.50 -10.99 -2.11
CA GLY A 644 19.71 -12.44 -2.11
C GLY A 644 21.19 -12.76 -1.90
N THR A 645 21.57 -14.04 -1.98
CA THR A 645 22.96 -14.46 -1.78
C THR A 645 23.39 -15.41 -2.89
N PRO A 646 24.03 -14.91 -3.97
CA PRO A 646 24.54 -15.77 -5.03
C PRO A 646 25.65 -16.70 -4.49
N ALA A 647 25.81 -17.88 -5.08
CA ALA A 647 26.88 -18.79 -4.67
C ALA A 647 28.26 -18.20 -5.02
N LEU A 648 29.24 -18.27 -4.13
CA LEU A 648 30.62 -17.92 -4.48
C LEU A 648 31.33 -19.08 -5.18
N LYS A 649 30.97 -20.31 -4.77
CA LYS A 649 31.58 -21.53 -5.28
C LYS A 649 30.54 -22.62 -5.45
N ILE A 650 30.59 -23.32 -6.56
CA ILE A 650 29.83 -24.53 -6.85
C ILE A 650 30.85 -25.60 -7.24
N GLU A 651 31.04 -26.56 -6.35
CA GLU A 651 32.06 -27.61 -6.46
C GLU A 651 31.46 -28.93 -6.99
N GLU A 652 32.10 -30.06 -6.68
CA GLU A 652 31.61 -31.39 -7.04
C GLU A 652 30.21 -31.67 -6.47
N PRO A 653 29.36 -32.44 -7.18
CA PRO A 653 28.04 -32.82 -6.71
C PRO A 653 28.08 -33.45 -5.32
N GLY A 654 27.09 -33.12 -4.50
CA GLY A 654 26.87 -33.73 -3.19
C GLY A 654 25.40 -33.69 -2.82
N VAL A 655 24.97 -34.60 -1.95
CA VAL A 655 23.57 -34.66 -1.52
C VAL A 655 23.47 -34.33 -0.04
N LYS A 656 22.57 -33.43 0.29
CA LYS A 656 22.09 -33.19 1.65
C LYS A 656 20.56 -33.06 1.63
N MET A 657 20.00 -33.05 2.83
CA MET A 657 18.57 -32.93 3.04
C MET A 657 18.28 -31.99 4.20
N VAL A 658 17.11 -31.36 4.16
CA VAL A 658 16.51 -30.64 5.29
C VAL A 658 15.07 -31.11 5.47
N THR A 659 14.62 -31.22 6.70
CA THR A 659 13.22 -31.53 7.03
C THR A 659 12.44 -30.31 7.50
N TRP A 660 11.15 -30.50 7.75
CA TRP A 660 10.21 -29.48 8.20
C TRP A 660 10.74 -28.68 9.41
N GLY A 661 10.93 -27.37 9.23
CA GLY A 661 11.38 -26.45 10.28
C GLY A 661 12.90 -26.33 10.42
N GLU A 662 13.69 -27.13 9.70
CA GLU A 662 15.15 -27.04 9.76
C GLU A 662 15.69 -25.81 9.02
N MET A 663 16.46 -24.98 9.73
CA MET A 663 17.19 -23.85 9.15
C MET A 663 18.49 -24.29 8.47
N VAL A 664 19.17 -25.29 9.05
CA VAL A 664 20.39 -25.90 8.51
C VAL A 664 20.26 -27.43 8.53
N PRO A 665 20.95 -28.15 7.63
CA PRO A 665 20.91 -29.61 7.59
C PRO A 665 21.40 -30.25 8.89
N GLU A 666 20.51 -30.93 9.62
CA GLU A 666 20.87 -31.66 10.84
C GLU A 666 21.35 -33.10 10.56
N PRO A 667 22.21 -33.70 11.40
CA PRO A 667 22.69 -35.07 11.20
C PRO A 667 21.59 -36.15 11.27
N ASN A 668 20.56 -35.93 12.09
CA ASN A 668 19.43 -36.84 12.28
C ASN A 668 18.17 -36.17 11.76
N GLN A 669 17.63 -36.69 10.66
CA GLN A 669 16.47 -36.14 9.98
C GLN A 669 15.19 -36.78 10.52
N GLU A 670 14.27 -35.99 11.04
CA GLU A 670 13.02 -36.47 11.62
C GLU A 670 11.80 -35.67 11.16
N ILE A 671 10.67 -36.34 10.98
CA ILE A 671 9.37 -35.69 10.76
C ILE A 671 8.36 -36.21 11.78
N HIS A 672 7.76 -35.29 12.53
CA HIS A 672 6.75 -35.58 13.54
C HIS A 672 5.37 -35.14 13.04
N PHE A 673 4.35 -35.97 13.22
CA PHE A 673 2.95 -35.63 12.95
C PHE A 673 2.11 -35.78 14.22
N ASP A 674 1.27 -34.80 14.51
CA ASP A 674 0.12 -34.96 15.39
C ASP A 674 -1.12 -35.31 14.55
N SER A 675 -1.95 -36.23 15.03
CA SER A 675 -3.16 -36.66 14.32
C SER A 675 -4.20 -35.54 14.12
N TYR A 676 -4.20 -34.51 14.97
CA TYR A 676 -5.03 -33.31 14.83
C TYR A 676 -4.24 -32.09 14.30
N GLY A 677 -2.93 -32.25 14.09
CA GLY A 677 -2.04 -31.19 13.62
C GLY A 677 -1.92 -31.11 12.11
N ILE A 678 -0.84 -30.47 11.68
CA ILE A 678 -0.43 -30.26 10.30
C ILE A 678 -0.25 -31.62 9.60
N GLY A 679 -1.24 -31.97 8.78
CA GLY A 679 -1.34 -33.26 8.11
C GLY A 679 -0.44 -33.44 6.89
N VAL A 680 0.24 -32.38 6.44
CA VAL A 680 1.22 -32.43 5.35
C VAL A 680 2.44 -31.61 5.71
N LYS A 681 3.60 -32.26 5.76
CA LYS A 681 4.91 -31.65 5.98
C LYS A 681 5.80 -31.90 4.76
N TRP A 682 7.06 -31.52 4.80
CA TRP A 682 7.98 -31.75 3.69
C TRP A 682 9.38 -32.07 4.16
N PHE A 683 10.16 -32.64 3.25
CA PHE A 683 11.61 -32.60 3.29
C PHE A 683 12.12 -32.18 1.91
N GLU A 684 13.32 -31.65 1.85
CA GLU A 684 13.96 -31.24 0.61
C GLU A 684 15.22 -32.05 0.37
N ILE A 685 15.36 -32.59 -0.84
CA ILE A 685 16.59 -33.19 -1.33
C ILE A 685 17.26 -32.15 -2.21
N PHE A 686 18.54 -31.89 -1.99
CA PHE A 686 19.23 -30.86 -2.76
C PHE A 686 20.67 -31.23 -3.08
N ASN A 687 21.17 -30.59 -4.14
CA ASN A 687 22.55 -30.66 -4.57
C ASN A 687 23.37 -29.59 -3.86
N THR A 688 24.48 -29.99 -3.23
CA THR A 688 25.42 -29.05 -2.63
C THR A 688 26.44 -28.49 -3.63
N GLY A 689 26.53 -29.07 -4.84
CA GLY A 689 27.52 -28.71 -5.86
C GLY A 689 26.94 -28.76 -7.27
N ALA A 690 27.77 -29.12 -8.25
CA ALA A 690 27.49 -29.10 -9.68
C ALA A 690 26.75 -30.37 -10.17
N GLU A 691 26.53 -30.49 -11.48
CA GLU A 691 25.89 -31.66 -12.13
C GLU A 691 24.46 -31.99 -11.64
N ARG A 692 23.91 -33.12 -12.09
CA ARG A 692 22.57 -33.60 -11.71
C ARG A 692 22.60 -35.06 -11.32
N PHE A 693 21.74 -35.48 -10.40
CA PHE A 693 21.64 -36.88 -9.98
C PHE A 693 20.18 -37.32 -9.85
N ASP A 694 19.94 -38.61 -10.05
CA ASP A 694 18.62 -39.21 -9.85
C ASP A 694 18.44 -39.66 -8.41
N PHE A 695 17.19 -39.69 -7.95
CA PHE A 695 16.83 -40.25 -6.66
C PHE A 695 15.62 -41.17 -6.76
N THR A 696 15.52 -42.11 -5.82
CA THR A 696 14.33 -42.93 -5.56
C THR A 696 14.04 -42.96 -4.07
N ILE A 697 12.77 -43.09 -3.70
CA ILE A 697 12.30 -43.07 -2.32
C ILE A 697 11.53 -44.35 -2.02
N ASP A 698 12.02 -45.09 -1.03
CA ASP A 698 11.37 -46.24 -0.45
C ASP A 698 10.73 -45.85 0.90
N LEU A 699 9.54 -46.39 1.17
CA LEU A 699 8.84 -46.23 2.45
C LEU A 699 8.92 -47.54 3.22
N ILE A 700 9.51 -47.52 4.42
CA ILE A 700 9.66 -48.68 5.30
C ILE A 700 8.74 -48.50 6.50
N ASP A 701 7.83 -49.45 6.72
CA ASP A 701 6.85 -49.46 7.81
C ASP A 701 5.95 -48.21 7.88
N CYS A 702 5.86 -47.45 6.77
CA CYS A 702 4.99 -46.27 6.66
C CYS A 702 4.15 -46.17 5.40
N ASP A 703 4.25 -47.12 4.46
CA ASP A 703 3.52 -47.06 3.19
C ASP A 703 1.99 -47.18 3.36
N ASP A 704 1.51 -47.81 4.43
CA ASP A 704 0.08 -47.94 4.72
C ASP A 704 -0.55 -46.66 5.29
N TRP A 705 0.23 -45.74 5.88
CA TRP A 705 -0.27 -44.54 6.54
C TRP A 705 0.30 -43.20 6.06
N LEU A 706 1.39 -43.21 5.28
CA LEU A 706 1.93 -42.02 4.60
C LEU A 706 1.73 -42.07 3.09
N GLU A 707 1.59 -40.89 2.51
CA GLU A 707 1.64 -40.61 1.09
C GLU A 707 2.76 -39.60 0.81
N ILE A 708 3.52 -39.78 -0.27
CA ILE A 708 4.56 -38.83 -0.69
C ILE A 708 4.31 -38.35 -2.12
N SER A 709 4.57 -37.07 -2.38
CA SER A 709 4.26 -36.44 -3.69
C SER A 709 5.08 -36.99 -4.85
N ASN A 710 6.31 -37.44 -4.58
CA ASN A 710 7.25 -37.95 -5.57
C ASN A 710 8.02 -39.12 -4.97
N ARG A 711 8.13 -40.24 -5.70
CA ARG A 711 8.96 -41.40 -5.30
C ARG A 711 10.27 -41.50 -6.03
N GLN A 712 10.45 -40.71 -7.08
CA GLN A 712 11.64 -40.67 -7.88
C GLN A 712 11.70 -39.35 -8.64
N GLY A 713 12.89 -38.99 -9.09
CA GLY A 713 13.10 -37.81 -9.92
C GLY A 713 14.57 -37.55 -10.11
N THR A 714 14.87 -36.36 -10.64
CA THR A 714 16.22 -35.86 -10.85
C THR A 714 16.37 -34.56 -10.05
N ILE A 715 17.48 -34.43 -9.33
CA ILE A 715 17.90 -33.20 -8.67
C ILE A 715 18.92 -32.52 -9.55
N VAL A 716 18.63 -31.27 -9.91
CA VAL A 716 19.64 -30.33 -10.42
C VAL A 716 20.07 -29.49 -9.23
N ASP A 717 19.19 -28.62 -8.75
CA ASP A 717 19.36 -27.74 -7.60
C ASP A 717 18.71 -28.31 -6.33
N GLU A 718 17.38 -28.29 -6.23
CA GLU A 718 16.62 -28.81 -5.10
C GLU A 718 15.26 -29.39 -5.49
N LYS A 719 14.71 -30.24 -4.62
CA LYS A 719 13.37 -30.78 -4.74
C LYS A 719 12.71 -30.91 -3.38
N ARG A 720 11.63 -30.17 -3.17
CA ARG A 720 10.70 -30.39 -2.06
C ARG A 720 9.81 -31.60 -2.35
N VAL A 721 9.80 -32.56 -1.42
CA VAL A 721 8.92 -33.73 -1.42
C VAL A 721 7.92 -33.56 -0.29
N LEU A 722 6.62 -33.54 -0.62
CA LEU A 722 5.57 -33.43 0.38
C LEU A 722 5.31 -34.80 1.00
N VAL A 723 5.18 -34.83 2.32
CA VAL A 723 4.87 -36.01 3.14
C VAL A 723 3.52 -35.78 3.78
N LYS A 724 2.52 -36.57 3.40
CA LYS A 724 1.13 -36.44 3.82
C LYS A 724 0.69 -37.63 4.67
N LEU A 725 0.07 -37.34 5.81
CA LEU A 725 -0.61 -38.32 6.63
C LEU A 725 -1.96 -38.70 6.00
N LYS A 726 -2.13 -39.95 5.56
CA LYS A 726 -3.34 -40.41 4.83
C LYS A 726 -4.63 -40.24 5.64
N GLN A 727 -4.55 -40.44 6.95
CA GLN A 727 -5.66 -40.35 7.89
C GLN A 727 -5.15 -40.22 9.32
N ALA A 728 -6.00 -39.78 10.25
CA ALA A 728 -5.68 -39.77 11.68
C ALA A 728 -5.23 -41.15 12.19
N VAL A 729 -4.25 -41.17 13.10
CA VAL A 729 -3.74 -42.40 13.72
C VAL A 729 -4.59 -42.69 14.96
N ASN A 730 -5.56 -43.61 14.88
CA ASN A 730 -6.61 -43.72 15.92
C ASN A 730 -6.38 -44.78 17.03
N LYS A 731 -5.19 -45.40 17.13
CA LYS A 731 -4.97 -46.53 18.07
C LYS A 731 -3.67 -46.48 18.85
N GLU A 732 -2.57 -46.41 18.13
CA GLU A 732 -1.22 -46.47 18.67
C GLU A 732 -0.32 -45.61 17.80
N ASP A 733 0.70 -45.02 18.42
CA ASP A 733 1.68 -44.21 17.71
C ASP A 733 2.35 -45.05 16.63
N LYS A 734 2.62 -44.42 15.49
CA LYS A 734 3.28 -45.07 14.36
C LYS A 734 4.69 -44.53 14.19
N LYS A 735 5.61 -45.44 13.89
CA LYS A 735 6.97 -45.13 13.46
C LYS A 735 7.25 -45.82 12.14
N GLY A 736 7.86 -45.11 11.21
CA GLY A 736 8.40 -45.68 9.98
C GLY A 736 9.57 -44.86 9.48
N LYS A 737 10.06 -45.19 8.28
CA LYS A 737 11.22 -44.53 7.68
C LYS A 737 11.00 -44.20 6.23
N ILE A 738 11.49 -43.05 5.82
CA ILE A 738 11.65 -42.67 4.41
C ILE A 738 13.12 -42.89 4.06
N VAL A 739 13.39 -43.71 3.05
CA VAL A 739 14.76 -43.98 2.58
C VAL A 739 14.94 -43.36 1.21
N VAL A 740 15.78 -42.33 1.13
CA VAL A 740 16.15 -41.67 -0.12
C VAL A 740 17.45 -42.29 -0.63
N LYS A 741 17.40 -42.88 -1.82
CA LYS A 741 18.55 -43.46 -2.51
C LYS A 741 18.92 -42.60 -3.70
N THR A 742 20.19 -42.28 -3.87
CA THR A 742 20.65 -41.42 -4.96
C THR A 742 21.57 -42.16 -5.91
N SER A 743 21.58 -41.75 -7.19
CA SER A 743 22.53 -42.26 -8.16
C SER A 743 23.97 -41.78 -7.89
N LEU A 744 24.11 -40.72 -7.08
CA LEU A 744 25.39 -40.15 -6.70
C LEU A 744 26.07 -41.03 -5.64
N ASN A 745 27.11 -41.75 -6.05
CA ASN A 745 27.88 -42.66 -5.18
C ASN A 745 27.05 -43.74 -4.45
N GLN A 746 25.82 -44.02 -4.91
CA GLN A 746 24.88 -44.95 -4.25
C GLN A 746 24.63 -44.59 -2.77
N GLN A 747 24.57 -43.29 -2.45
CA GLN A 747 24.27 -42.84 -1.10
C GLN A 747 22.81 -43.12 -0.73
N GLU A 748 22.59 -43.47 0.53
CA GLU A 748 21.26 -43.63 1.12
C GLU A 748 21.13 -42.74 2.35
N PHE A 749 20.00 -42.04 2.46
CA PHE A 749 19.64 -41.18 3.58
C PHE A 749 18.35 -41.67 4.20
N GLU A 750 18.30 -41.74 5.54
CA GLU A 750 17.12 -42.14 6.29
C GLU A 750 16.50 -40.93 6.98
N ILE A 751 15.18 -40.79 6.85
CA ILE A 751 14.38 -39.86 7.65
C ILE A 751 13.46 -40.71 8.54
N ASP A 752 13.58 -40.56 9.85
CA ASP A 752 12.65 -41.17 10.80
C ASP A 752 11.33 -40.39 10.79
N VAL A 753 10.20 -41.08 10.66
CA VAL A 753 8.87 -40.45 10.67
C VAL A 753 8.04 -41.01 11.80
N PHE A 754 7.50 -40.11 12.62
CA PHE A 754 6.67 -40.41 13.77
C PHE A 754 5.29 -39.79 13.57
N ALA A 755 4.24 -40.56 13.85
CA ALA A 755 2.88 -40.04 13.91
C ALA A 755 2.23 -40.42 15.23
N GLN A 756 1.93 -39.41 16.04
CA GLN A 756 1.27 -39.58 17.32
C GLN A 756 -0.21 -39.91 17.13
N SER A 757 -0.69 -40.84 17.95
CA SER A 757 -2.08 -41.24 17.94
C SER A 757 -3.00 -40.10 18.38
N ALA A 758 -4.17 -40.04 17.76
CA ALA A 758 -5.23 -39.11 18.10
C ALA A 758 -5.62 -39.29 19.56
N ILE A 759 -5.50 -38.20 20.32
CA ILE A 759 -6.07 -38.13 21.66
C ILE A 759 -7.58 -38.45 21.62
N GLN A 760 -8.05 -39.15 22.64
CA GLN A 760 -9.45 -39.50 22.75
C GLN A 760 -10.25 -38.29 23.22
N LEU A 761 -11.02 -37.71 22.30
CA LEU A 761 -11.91 -36.59 22.59
C LEU A 761 -13.23 -37.09 23.20
N PRO A 762 -13.90 -36.28 24.05
CA PRO A 762 -15.26 -36.57 24.49
C PRO A 762 -16.21 -36.69 23.29
N ASN A 763 -17.15 -37.65 23.32
CA ASN A 763 -18.02 -37.96 22.17
C ASN A 763 -18.84 -36.77 21.66
N ASP A 764 -19.21 -35.84 22.55
CA ASP A 764 -20.04 -34.67 22.25
C ASP A 764 -19.21 -33.38 22.14
N PHE A 765 -17.88 -33.48 22.15
CA PHE A 765 -17.02 -32.30 22.03
C PHE A 765 -17.11 -31.71 20.62
N LYS A 766 -17.25 -30.39 20.57
CA LYS A 766 -17.18 -29.58 19.37
C LYS A 766 -16.27 -28.39 19.69
N GLY A 767 -15.22 -28.17 18.91
CA GLY A 767 -14.21 -27.16 19.24
C GLY A 767 -12.85 -27.45 18.64
N TYR A 768 -11.90 -26.56 18.92
CA TYR A 768 -10.51 -26.66 18.43
C TYR A 768 -9.71 -27.68 19.24
N VAL A 769 -8.68 -28.28 18.64
CA VAL A 769 -7.85 -29.30 19.30
C VAL A 769 -6.39 -28.87 19.28
N GLU A 770 -5.72 -28.98 20.43
CA GLU A 770 -4.28 -28.79 20.55
C GLU A 770 -3.52 -29.79 19.67
N ALA A 771 -2.61 -29.26 18.86
CA ALA A 771 -1.66 -30.03 18.08
C ALA A 771 -0.47 -29.16 17.65
N ASP A 772 0.68 -29.79 17.39
CA ASP A 772 1.93 -29.10 16.98
C ASP A 772 2.32 -27.91 17.88
N GLY A 773 1.99 -27.97 19.18
CA GLY A 773 2.39 -26.96 20.16
C GLY A 773 1.51 -25.69 20.21
N PHE A 774 0.32 -25.72 19.60
CA PHE A 774 -0.62 -24.58 19.68
C PHE A 774 -2.10 -24.96 19.52
N VAL A 775 -2.97 -24.00 19.85
CA VAL A 775 -4.39 -23.93 19.46
C VAL A 775 -4.63 -22.56 18.82
N SER A 776 -4.83 -22.50 17.50
CA SER A 776 -5.13 -21.26 16.76
C SER A 776 -6.58 -21.25 16.28
N MET A 777 -7.31 -20.20 16.65
CA MET A 777 -8.76 -20.07 16.49
C MET A 777 -9.08 -18.82 15.68
N LYS A 778 -9.84 -18.98 14.60
CA LYS A 778 -10.35 -17.82 13.84
C LYS A 778 -11.44 -17.12 14.65
N ALA A 779 -11.39 -15.79 14.73
CA ALA A 779 -12.28 -15.05 15.60
C ALA A 779 -13.76 -15.11 15.14
N ASP A 780 -14.02 -15.28 13.85
CA ASP A 780 -15.38 -15.39 13.30
C ASP A 780 -16.03 -16.78 13.53
N LYS A 781 -15.27 -17.76 14.02
CA LYS A 781 -15.72 -19.14 14.25
C LYS A 781 -15.93 -19.46 15.74
N PHE A 782 -16.65 -18.59 16.43
CA PHE A 782 -17.09 -18.81 17.82
C PHE A 782 -18.24 -19.83 17.93
N MET A 783 -18.36 -20.47 19.08
CA MET A 783 -19.38 -21.48 19.39
C MET A 783 -20.71 -20.88 19.85
N SER A 784 -20.64 -19.74 20.52
CA SER A 784 -21.79 -18.98 21.00
C SER A 784 -21.48 -17.49 21.01
N ASN A 785 -22.52 -16.68 20.77
CA ASN A 785 -22.48 -15.23 20.86
C ASN A 785 -23.61 -14.79 21.82
N GLN A 786 -23.23 -14.37 23.02
CA GLN A 786 -24.12 -13.75 23.98
C GLN A 786 -24.23 -12.27 23.64
N ARG A 787 -25.46 -11.83 23.34
CA ARG A 787 -25.77 -10.44 22.99
C ARG A 787 -26.78 -9.84 23.94
N SER A 788 -26.75 -8.53 24.09
CA SER A 788 -27.83 -7.75 24.72
C SER A 788 -28.67 -7.04 23.66
N SER A 789 -29.66 -6.23 24.07
CA SER A 789 -30.42 -5.38 23.13
C SER A 789 -29.55 -4.35 22.42
N ASP A 790 -28.46 -3.92 23.07
CA ASP A 790 -27.70 -2.73 22.67
C ASP A 790 -26.22 -3.00 22.41
N HIS A 791 -25.74 -4.23 22.63
CA HIS A 791 -24.33 -4.62 22.52
C HIS A 791 -24.18 -6.05 22.00
N GLN A 792 -23.29 -6.25 21.04
CA GLN A 792 -22.97 -7.55 20.43
C GLN A 792 -21.58 -7.55 19.79
N TRP A 793 -21.04 -8.75 19.55
CA TRP A 793 -19.97 -8.96 18.58
C TRP A 793 -20.58 -9.27 17.21
N GLU A 794 -20.19 -8.51 16.19
CA GLU A 794 -20.64 -8.68 14.80
C GLU A 794 -19.52 -9.30 13.97
N VAL A 795 -19.87 -10.14 13.00
CA VAL A 795 -18.90 -10.65 12.02
C VAL A 795 -18.81 -9.63 10.89
N ILE A 796 -17.61 -9.08 10.66
CA ILE A 796 -17.32 -8.23 9.52
C ILE A 796 -16.64 -9.07 8.47
N ASN A 797 -17.34 -9.27 7.35
CA ASN A 797 -16.86 -10.15 6.28
C ASN A 797 -15.71 -9.50 5.50
N ASP A 798 -14.83 -10.33 4.94
CA ASP A 798 -13.89 -9.94 3.89
C ASP A 798 -12.80 -8.90 4.29
N ILE A 799 -12.60 -8.65 5.58
CA ILE A 799 -11.51 -7.78 6.09
C ILE A 799 -10.40 -8.53 6.82
N GLY A 800 -10.51 -9.84 6.99
CA GLY A 800 -9.52 -10.67 7.69
C GLY A 800 -8.10 -10.51 7.15
N ARG A 801 -7.13 -10.57 8.06
CA ARG A 801 -5.70 -10.47 7.72
C ARG A 801 -5.32 -11.71 6.92
N MET A 802 -4.76 -11.52 5.73
CA MET A 802 -4.48 -12.57 4.72
C MET A 802 -5.73 -13.19 4.08
N ASN A 803 -6.73 -13.60 4.87
CA ASN A 803 -8.01 -14.12 4.37
C ASN A 803 -9.13 -14.05 5.41
N GLY A 804 -10.38 -14.08 4.94
CA GLY A 804 -11.55 -14.37 5.77
C GLY A 804 -12.17 -13.16 6.47
N ASN A 805 -12.77 -13.38 7.64
CA ASN A 805 -13.56 -12.39 8.37
C ASN A 805 -12.93 -12.06 9.71
N VAL A 806 -13.46 -11.05 10.39
CA VAL A 806 -13.11 -10.69 11.77
C VAL A 806 -14.39 -10.56 12.59
N ILE A 807 -14.24 -10.42 13.91
CA ILE A 807 -15.32 -9.95 14.77
C ILE A 807 -15.06 -8.53 15.23
N GLU A 808 -16.10 -7.72 15.33
CA GLU A 808 -16.05 -6.35 15.80
C GLU A 808 -17.09 -6.11 16.90
N ALA A 809 -16.68 -5.44 17.97
CA ALA A 809 -17.58 -5.01 19.04
C ALA A 809 -18.49 -3.87 18.58
N SER A 810 -19.80 -4.07 18.66
CA SER A 810 -20.81 -3.07 18.26
C SER A 810 -21.79 -2.84 19.41
N GLY A 811 -22.08 -1.57 19.72
CA GLY A 811 -23.09 -1.25 20.73
C GLY A 811 -23.22 0.21 21.11
N ASN A 812 -24.13 0.54 22.03
CA ASN A 812 -24.44 1.92 22.43
C ASN A 812 -24.14 2.20 23.91
N GLY A 813 -23.30 3.21 24.16
CA GLY A 813 -22.96 3.67 25.50
C GLY A 813 -21.70 3.01 26.05
N TYR A 814 -21.43 3.23 27.35
CA TYR A 814 -20.31 2.64 28.06
C TYR A 814 -20.80 1.47 28.91
N LEU A 815 -19.98 0.43 28.99
CA LEU A 815 -20.23 -0.74 29.82
C LEU A 815 -19.49 -0.64 31.18
N ASP A 816 -20.08 -1.19 32.23
CA ASP A 816 -19.53 -1.16 33.59
C ASP A 816 -18.54 -2.33 33.80
N GLU A 817 -17.26 -2.01 34.02
CA GLU A 817 -16.21 -2.99 34.27
C GLU A 817 -16.43 -3.87 35.51
N SER A 818 -17.34 -3.51 36.41
CA SER A 818 -17.67 -4.35 37.57
C SER A 818 -18.57 -5.54 37.24
N ASP A 819 -19.14 -5.61 36.02
CA ASP A 819 -20.10 -6.63 35.60
C ASP A 819 -19.72 -7.36 34.29
N LEU A 820 -18.41 -7.50 34.02
CA LEU A 820 -17.88 -8.07 32.76
C LEU A 820 -18.52 -9.39 32.35
N GLN A 821 -18.83 -10.28 33.30
CA GLN A 821 -19.40 -11.61 33.01
C GLN A 821 -20.79 -11.55 32.34
N ASN A 822 -21.50 -10.42 32.45
CA ASN A 822 -22.81 -10.21 31.82
C ASN A 822 -22.73 -9.40 30.52
N HIS A 823 -21.55 -8.93 30.13
CA HIS A 823 -21.37 -8.21 28.87
C HIS A 823 -21.61 -9.11 27.67
N ALA A 824 -21.81 -8.47 26.50
CA ALA A 824 -21.83 -9.21 25.25
C ALA A 824 -20.49 -9.94 25.03
N SER A 825 -20.56 -11.20 24.64
CA SER A 825 -19.38 -12.06 24.58
C SER A 825 -19.48 -13.13 23.50
N VAL A 826 -18.31 -13.58 23.04
CA VAL A 826 -18.18 -14.76 22.18
C VAL A 826 -17.32 -15.81 22.86
N THR A 827 -17.67 -17.07 22.70
CA THR A 827 -16.98 -18.18 23.37
C THR A 827 -16.46 -19.19 22.34
N TYR A 828 -15.22 -19.61 22.50
CA TYR A 828 -14.54 -20.63 21.71
C TYR A 828 -14.27 -21.82 22.61
N SER A 829 -14.63 -23.02 22.14
CA SER A 829 -14.33 -24.25 22.88
C SER A 829 -13.08 -24.90 22.28
N PHE A 830 -12.18 -25.36 23.14
CA PHE A 830 -10.95 -26.01 22.73
C PHE A 830 -10.57 -27.16 23.67
N PHE A 831 -9.75 -28.08 23.18
CA PHE A 831 -9.23 -29.20 23.93
C PHE A 831 -7.71 -29.10 24.08
N LEU A 832 -7.21 -29.16 25.31
CA LEU A 832 -5.79 -29.25 25.65
C LEU A 832 -5.39 -30.68 25.99
N LYS A 833 -4.35 -31.16 25.31
CA LYS A 833 -3.61 -32.38 25.61
C LYS A 833 -2.65 -32.18 26.77
N ASN A 834 -1.96 -31.04 26.81
CA ASN A 834 -0.97 -30.73 27.84
C ASN A 834 -1.56 -29.80 28.90
N GLU A 835 -1.25 -30.05 30.17
CA GLU A 835 -1.51 -29.12 31.27
C GLU A 835 -0.31 -28.18 31.46
N GLY A 836 -0.57 -26.92 31.80
CA GLY A 836 0.51 -25.92 31.93
C GLY A 836 0.02 -24.49 32.01
N SER A 837 0.96 -23.56 32.18
CA SER A 837 0.73 -22.13 31.97
C SER A 837 1.10 -21.80 30.53
N PHE A 838 0.20 -21.13 29.81
CA PHE A 838 0.33 -20.90 28.38
C PHE A 838 0.30 -19.42 28.02
N LEU A 839 0.68 -19.09 26.80
CA LEU A 839 0.61 -17.73 26.26
C LEU A 839 -0.56 -17.61 25.27
N LEU A 840 -1.50 -16.70 25.53
CA LEU A 840 -2.52 -16.31 24.56
C LEU A 840 -2.03 -15.10 23.77
N GLU A 841 -1.89 -15.25 22.46
CA GLU A 841 -1.71 -14.18 21.48
C GLU A 841 -3.07 -13.82 20.86
N ILE A 842 -3.34 -12.53 20.74
CA ILE A 842 -4.57 -11.97 20.19
C ILE A 842 -4.17 -11.04 19.05
N ASP A 843 -4.54 -11.43 17.82
CA ASP A 843 -4.37 -10.60 16.63
C ASP A 843 -5.52 -9.62 16.54
N ARG A 844 -5.24 -8.35 16.80
CA ARG A 844 -6.21 -7.25 16.79
C ARG A 844 -6.04 -6.40 15.53
N PHE A 845 -7.13 -6.10 14.84
CA PHE A 845 -7.13 -5.01 13.85
C PHE A 845 -7.10 -3.66 14.58
N LEU A 846 -6.47 -2.67 13.96
CA LEU A 846 -6.44 -1.35 14.57
C LEU A 846 -7.86 -0.78 14.70
N THR A 847 -8.05 -0.11 15.81
CA THR A 847 -9.24 0.64 16.20
C THR A 847 -8.68 1.67 17.16
N LEU A 848 -8.94 2.94 16.86
CA LEU A 848 -8.34 4.06 17.55
C LEU A 848 -9.43 4.90 18.25
N ASP A 849 -9.03 5.54 19.34
CA ASP A 849 -9.79 6.55 20.05
C ASP A 849 -8.80 7.53 20.71
N SER A 850 -8.54 8.65 20.04
CA SER A 850 -7.52 9.62 20.42
C SER A 850 -7.67 10.17 21.85
N THR A 851 -8.88 10.11 22.41
CA THR A 851 -9.23 10.63 23.74
C THR A 851 -9.59 9.56 24.75
N GLY A 852 -9.75 8.31 24.30
CA GLY A 852 -10.29 7.22 25.10
C GLY A 852 -9.31 6.08 25.32
N ARG A 853 -9.89 4.91 25.59
CA ARG A 853 -9.19 3.66 25.89
C ARG A 853 -9.71 2.60 24.93
N ILE A 854 -8.90 1.60 24.65
CA ILE A 854 -9.25 0.47 23.78
C ILE A 854 -9.12 -0.81 24.60
N ARG A 855 -10.25 -1.34 25.05
CA ARG A 855 -10.30 -2.47 26.00
C ARG A 855 -11.33 -3.52 25.63
N PHE A 856 -11.00 -4.73 26.02
CA PHE A 856 -11.86 -5.90 26.04
C PHE A 856 -11.38 -6.82 27.16
N ALA A 857 -12.07 -7.93 27.43
CA ALA A 857 -11.59 -8.90 28.41
C ALA A 857 -11.62 -10.31 27.86
N VAL A 858 -10.71 -11.16 28.37
CA VAL A 858 -10.65 -12.58 28.05
C VAL A 858 -10.75 -13.40 29.32
N SER A 859 -11.40 -14.57 29.27
CA SER A 859 -11.39 -15.52 30.37
C SER A 859 -11.30 -16.96 29.88
N ILE A 860 -10.68 -17.82 30.68
CA ILE A 860 -10.72 -19.27 30.52
C ILE A 860 -11.73 -19.83 31.54
N ASP A 861 -12.71 -20.58 31.05
CA ASP A 861 -13.76 -21.21 31.85
C ASP A 861 -14.45 -20.21 32.80
N ASP A 862 -14.54 -20.56 34.08
CA ASP A 862 -15.17 -19.75 35.14
C ASP A 862 -14.15 -18.83 35.87
N LEU A 863 -12.94 -18.68 35.33
CA LEU A 863 -11.94 -17.78 35.91
C LEU A 863 -12.37 -16.31 35.77
N GLN A 864 -11.75 -15.45 36.56
CA GLN A 864 -12.01 -14.02 36.50
C GLN A 864 -11.50 -13.45 35.17
N PRO A 865 -12.32 -12.68 34.42
CA PRO A 865 -11.88 -12.06 33.18
C PRO A 865 -10.66 -11.16 33.39
N ILE A 866 -9.69 -11.28 32.50
CA ILE A 866 -8.49 -10.43 32.41
C ILE A 866 -8.80 -9.32 31.40
N ILE A 867 -8.75 -8.06 31.86
CA ILE A 867 -8.88 -6.91 30.97
C ILE A 867 -7.60 -6.79 30.15
N VAL A 868 -7.77 -6.71 28.84
CA VAL A 868 -6.71 -6.43 27.87
C VAL A 868 -6.90 -4.99 27.40
N GLU A 869 -5.83 -4.21 27.48
CA GLU A 869 -5.78 -2.81 27.05
C GLU A 869 -4.50 -2.57 26.26
N THR A 870 -4.60 -1.73 25.24
CA THR A 870 -3.46 -1.32 24.40
C THR A 870 -3.20 0.18 24.55
N GLU A 871 -1.93 0.56 24.53
CA GLU A 871 -1.51 1.96 24.44
C GLU A 871 -1.60 2.50 23.00
N THR A 872 -1.80 1.60 22.01
CA THR A 872 -2.02 1.92 20.59
C THR A 872 -3.45 2.42 20.35
N ASN A 873 -3.79 3.57 20.94
CA ASN A 873 -5.13 4.18 20.85
C ASN A 873 -5.20 5.41 19.92
N ASP A 874 -4.08 5.89 19.39
CA ASP A 874 -4.02 7.00 18.44
C ASP A 874 -2.76 6.87 17.59
N GLU A 875 -2.72 7.64 16.51
CA GLU A 875 -1.53 7.85 15.69
C GLU A 875 -0.32 8.22 16.58
N TRP A 876 0.83 7.58 16.32
CA TRP A 876 2.11 7.77 17.06
C TRP A 876 2.08 7.44 18.56
N ARG A 877 1.08 6.69 19.06
CA ARG A 877 1.04 6.19 20.45
C ARG A 877 1.20 4.67 20.51
N GLY A 878 1.78 4.17 21.60
CA GLY A 878 2.07 2.75 21.75
C GLY A 878 2.94 2.23 20.61
N ASN A 879 2.55 1.11 19.98
CA ASN A 879 3.25 0.50 18.86
C ASN A 879 2.55 0.78 17.52
N TRP A 880 1.89 1.94 17.37
CA TRP A 880 1.09 2.26 16.19
C TRP A 880 1.86 2.10 14.87
N GLN A 881 3.11 2.59 14.80
CA GLN A 881 3.94 2.50 13.59
C GLN A 881 4.18 1.03 13.16
N GLU A 882 4.56 0.16 14.10
CA GLU A 882 4.72 -1.27 13.85
C GLU A 882 3.38 -1.92 13.48
N SER A 883 2.29 -1.47 14.09
CA SER A 883 0.95 -2.03 13.87
C SER A 883 0.37 -1.70 12.49
N VAL A 884 0.59 -0.48 11.97
CA VAL A 884 0.20 -0.15 10.59
C VAL A 884 1.06 -0.89 9.57
N TRP A 885 2.35 -1.10 9.86
CA TRP A 885 3.23 -1.92 9.01
C TRP A 885 2.72 -3.37 8.94
N ASN A 886 2.34 -3.94 10.09
CA ASN A 886 1.90 -5.33 10.21
C ASN A 886 0.41 -5.54 9.86
N ASN A 887 -0.33 -4.45 9.58
CA ASN A 887 -1.78 -4.44 9.38
C ASN A 887 -2.54 -5.08 10.57
N GLY A 888 -2.22 -4.62 11.77
CA GLY A 888 -2.76 -5.08 13.05
C GLY A 888 -1.68 -5.15 14.13
N GLU A 889 -2.09 -5.40 15.37
CA GLU A 889 -1.18 -5.61 16.49
C GLU A 889 -1.39 -6.98 17.15
N LYS A 890 -0.32 -7.50 17.74
CA LYS A 890 -0.33 -8.73 18.54
C LYS A 890 -0.32 -8.39 20.02
N LEU A 891 -1.37 -8.76 20.75
CA LEU A 891 -1.46 -8.59 22.20
C LEU A 891 -1.24 -9.94 22.88
N TYR A 892 -0.44 -9.95 23.95
CA TYR A 892 -0.04 -11.18 24.63
C TYR A 892 -0.57 -11.20 26.06
N VAL A 893 -1.27 -12.28 26.42
CA VAL A 893 -1.86 -12.50 27.75
C VAL A 893 -1.31 -13.81 28.32
N PRO A 894 -0.47 -13.76 29.38
CA PRO A 894 -0.10 -14.96 30.11
C PRO A 894 -1.34 -15.57 30.75
N LEU A 895 -1.64 -16.82 30.40
CA LEU A 895 -2.75 -17.56 30.98
C LEU A 895 -2.32 -18.21 32.30
N PRO A 896 -3.24 -18.36 33.27
CA PRO A 896 -2.98 -19.14 34.48
C PRO A 896 -2.73 -20.61 34.10
N PHE A 897 -2.34 -21.43 35.09
CA PHE A 897 -2.23 -22.87 34.89
C PHE A 897 -3.59 -23.45 34.48
N ILE A 898 -3.61 -24.18 33.36
CA ILE A 898 -4.80 -24.84 32.80
C ILE A 898 -4.53 -26.35 32.81
N ASP A 899 -5.49 -27.12 33.34
CA ASP A 899 -5.43 -28.58 33.30
C ASP A 899 -5.56 -29.10 31.85
N SER A 900 -5.23 -30.37 31.61
CA SER A 900 -5.58 -31.02 30.34
C SER A 900 -7.09 -31.31 30.29
N GLY A 901 -7.72 -31.10 29.13
CA GLY A 901 -9.15 -31.31 28.95
C GLY A 901 -9.85 -30.30 28.06
N VAL A 902 -11.17 -30.21 28.20
CA VAL A 902 -12.02 -29.26 27.46
C VAL A 902 -12.10 -27.94 28.23
N HIS A 903 -11.85 -26.85 27.53
CA HIS A 903 -11.88 -25.49 28.05
C HIS A 903 -12.66 -24.56 27.12
N ASN A 904 -13.08 -23.43 27.67
CA ASN A 904 -13.71 -22.35 26.93
C ASN A 904 -12.93 -21.05 27.09
N LEU A 905 -12.52 -20.45 25.96
CA LEU A 905 -12.01 -19.07 25.92
C LEU A 905 -13.20 -18.15 25.61
N THR A 906 -13.50 -17.22 26.52
CA THR A 906 -14.56 -16.22 26.31
C THR A 906 -13.96 -14.83 26.15
N VAL A 907 -14.40 -14.11 25.13
CA VAL A 907 -14.04 -12.72 24.86
C VAL A 907 -15.23 -11.82 25.17
N TYR A 908 -15.06 -10.87 26.09
CA TYR A 908 -16.10 -9.95 26.56
C TYR A 908 -15.87 -8.55 25.98
N MET A 909 -16.95 -7.93 25.53
CA MET A 909 -16.96 -6.55 25.06
C MET A 909 -16.77 -5.58 26.23
N ILE A 910 -15.97 -4.52 26.04
CA ILE A 910 -15.91 -3.37 26.94
C ILE A 910 -16.08 -2.09 26.13
N ASP A 911 -15.13 -1.81 25.23
CA ASP A 911 -15.18 -0.66 24.34
C ASP A 911 -15.70 -1.06 22.95
N ARG A 912 -16.29 -0.09 22.25
CA ARG A 912 -16.83 -0.28 20.89
C ARG A 912 -15.73 -0.38 19.85
N TYR A 913 -16.06 -0.98 18.72
CA TYR A 913 -15.25 -1.13 17.51
C TYR A 913 -13.97 -1.95 17.68
N VAL A 914 -13.66 -2.46 18.89
CA VAL A 914 -12.58 -3.43 19.10
C VAL A 914 -12.77 -4.59 18.12
N THR A 915 -11.75 -4.81 17.28
CA THR A 915 -11.82 -5.76 16.17
C THR A 915 -10.76 -6.85 16.33
N ILE A 916 -11.16 -8.12 16.30
CA ILE A 916 -10.29 -9.27 16.55
C ILE A 916 -10.30 -10.20 15.33
N ASN A 917 -9.12 -10.56 14.85
CA ASN A 917 -8.90 -11.45 13.70
C ASN A 917 -8.68 -12.91 14.12
N LYS A 918 -7.81 -13.14 15.10
CA LYS A 918 -7.37 -14.49 15.49
C LYS A 918 -6.95 -14.54 16.95
N LEU A 919 -7.10 -15.73 17.55
CA LEU A 919 -6.71 -16.04 18.92
C LEU A 919 -5.82 -17.28 18.90
N THR A 920 -4.59 -17.22 19.40
CA THR A 920 -3.64 -18.34 19.41
C THR A 920 -3.14 -18.62 20.82
N ILE A 921 -3.31 -19.85 21.30
CA ILE A 921 -2.71 -20.32 22.56
C ILE A 921 -1.48 -21.16 22.20
N TYR A 922 -0.29 -20.74 22.62
CA TYR A 922 0.94 -21.50 22.46
C TYR A 922 1.12 -22.45 23.63
N THR A 923 1.23 -23.75 23.34
CA THR A 923 1.32 -24.84 24.34
C THR A 923 2.70 -25.51 24.40
N ASP A 924 3.63 -25.12 23.52
CA ASP A 924 5.03 -25.54 23.61
C ASP A 924 5.79 -24.75 24.70
N ASN A 925 6.54 -25.47 25.55
CA ASN A 925 7.13 -24.91 26.76
C ASN A 925 8.29 -23.93 26.49
N ASP A 926 8.93 -24.01 25.32
CA ASP A 926 10.00 -23.08 24.93
C ASP A 926 9.49 -21.65 24.67
N LEU A 927 8.18 -21.47 24.48
CA LEU A 927 7.52 -20.18 24.27
C LEU A 927 6.88 -19.58 25.56
N ALA A 928 6.80 -20.36 26.65
CA ALA A 928 5.97 -20.06 27.83
C ALA A 928 6.69 -19.30 28.97
N GLY A 929 7.75 -18.54 28.67
CA GLY A 929 8.47 -17.72 29.66
C GLY A 929 7.71 -16.48 30.13
N GLU A 930 7.95 -16.01 31.37
CA GLU A 930 7.27 -14.85 32.00
C GLU A 930 7.45 -13.50 31.24
N LYS A 931 8.34 -13.45 30.26
CA LYS A 931 8.48 -12.37 29.27
C LYS A 931 9.01 -12.96 27.95
N PRO A 932 8.27 -12.86 26.83
CA PRO A 932 8.85 -13.11 25.52
C PRO A 932 10.02 -12.15 25.30
N ASP A 933 11.24 -12.66 25.16
CA ASP A 933 12.40 -11.87 24.74
C ASP A 933 12.17 -11.33 23.31
N GLN A 934 12.88 -10.26 22.91
CA GLN A 934 12.88 -9.77 21.52
C GLN A 934 13.24 -10.88 20.52
N GLN A 935 14.08 -11.84 20.91
CA GLN A 935 14.35 -13.05 20.12
C GLN A 935 13.11 -13.95 19.96
N LEU A 936 12.26 -14.07 20.98
CA LEU A 936 11.02 -14.86 20.90
C LEU A 936 10.00 -14.18 19.98
N LYS A 937 9.94 -12.83 19.99
CA LYS A 937 9.12 -12.05 19.04
C LYS A 937 9.61 -12.16 17.61
N ALA A 938 10.93 -12.22 17.40
CA ALA A 938 11.54 -12.44 16.09
C ALA A 938 11.34 -13.87 15.56
N GLN A 939 11.09 -14.85 16.45
CA GLN A 939 10.79 -16.24 16.09
C GLN A 939 9.30 -16.49 15.77
N LEU A 940 8.40 -15.57 16.13
CA LEU A 940 6.98 -15.66 15.80
C LEU A 940 6.78 -15.07 14.40
N ASN A 941 6.42 -15.92 13.44
CA ASN A 941 6.12 -15.54 12.06
C ASN A 941 5.05 -14.42 11.96
N ASP A 942 5.03 -13.68 10.86
CA ASP A 942 4.20 -12.46 10.73
C ASP A 942 2.72 -12.78 10.96
N LEU A 943 2.19 -13.83 10.32
CA LEU A 943 0.80 -14.24 10.43
C LEU A 943 0.46 -15.18 11.60
N GLY A 944 1.41 -15.69 12.38
CA GLY A 944 1.15 -16.76 13.36
C GLY A 944 0.90 -18.14 12.70
N PRO A 945 0.65 -19.21 13.46
CA PRO A 945 0.27 -20.51 12.89
C PRO A 945 -1.11 -20.45 12.22
N ASN A 946 -1.35 -21.39 11.30
CA ASN A 946 -2.65 -21.59 10.65
C ASN A 946 -3.72 -22.09 11.63
N GLU A 947 -4.99 -21.99 11.23
CA GLU A 947 -6.15 -22.44 12.02
C GLU A 947 -6.00 -23.93 12.45
N SER A 948 -6.19 -24.19 13.75
CA SER A 948 -6.15 -25.55 14.32
C SER A 948 -7.37 -26.37 13.89
N TYR A 949 -7.24 -27.70 13.98
CA TYR A 949 -8.33 -28.60 13.65
C TYR A 949 -9.57 -28.37 14.52
N PHE A 950 -10.73 -28.22 13.86
CA PHE A 950 -12.02 -28.01 14.51
C PHE A 950 -12.91 -29.25 14.42
N VAL A 951 -13.30 -29.80 15.57
CA VAL A 951 -14.18 -30.95 15.69
C VAL A 951 -15.62 -30.49 15.45
N GLY A 952 -16.25 -30.95 14.37
CA GLY A 952 -17.64 -30.64 14.05
C GLY A 952 -17.88 -30.09 12.64
N ASP A 953 -16.82 -29.74 11.93
CA ASP A 953 -16.90 -29.42 10.51
C ASP A 953 -17.12 -30.71 9.70
N GLN A 954 -18.04 -30.65 8.71
CA GLN A 954 -18.26 -31.78 7.78
C GLN A 954 -17.01 -31.93 6.93
N ALA A 955 -16.11 -32.86 7.32
CA ALA A 955 -14.95 -33.30 6.54
C ALA A 955 -14.47 -32.23 5.57
N VAL A 956 -14.11 -31.04 6.08
CA VAL A 956 -13.25 -30.16 5.31
C VAL A 956 -12.04 -31.05 5.14
N GLU A 957 -11.76 -31.48 3.90
CA GLU A 957 -10.50 -32.11 3.56
C GLU A 957 -9.44 -31.40 4.38
N ARG A 958 -8.52 -32.13 5.03
CA ARG A 958 -7.38 -31.53 5.73
C ARG A 958 -6.60 -30.68 4.72
N LYS A 959 -7.09 -29.49 4.40
CA LYS A 959 -6.57 -28.50 3.47
C LYS A 959 -5.55 -27.74 4.27
N MET A 960 -4.53 -28.47 4.70
CA MET A 960 -3.39 -27.89 5.38
C MET A 960 -2.41 -27.56 4.26
N ASN A 961 -2.32 -26.25 4.00
CA ASN A 961 -1.51 -25.63 2.97
C ASN A 961 -0.07 -26.12 3.08
N SER A 962 0.27 -26.98 2.14
CA SER A 962 1.57 -27.60 1.94
C SER A 962 1.85 -27.59 0.45
N LYS A 963 1.50 -26.48 -0.21
CA LYS A 963 1.81 -26.33 -1.62
C LYS A 963 3.33 -26.43 -1.77
N ALA A 964 3.76 -27.03 -2.87
CA ALA A 964 5.17 -27.11 -3.19
C ALA A 964 5.79 -25.70 -3.22
N ILE A 965 7.12 -25.64 -3.22
CA ILE A 965 7.87 -24.42 -3.55
C ILE A 965 7.16 -23.73 -4.73
N PRO A 966 6.88 -22.41 -4.67
CA PRO A 966 6.19 -21.68 -5.70
C PRO A 966 6.70 -22.05 -7.08
N ASN A 967 5.79 -22.60 -7.90
CA ASN A 967 6.14 -23.12 -9.20
C ASN A 967 6.43 -21.95 -10.16
N TYR A 968 7.66 -21.88 -10.64
CA TYR A 968 8.08 -20.91 -11.64
C TYR A 968 8.20 -21.60 -13.00
N ASP A 969 7.40 -21.14 -13.96
CA ASP A 969 7.50 -21.52 -15.36
C ASP A 969 7.88 -20.30 -16.20
N GLY A 970 9.20 -20.04 -16.31
CA GLY A 970 9.71 -18.89 -17.02
C GLY A 970 9.33 -18.85 -18.50
N SER A 971 9.15 -20.01 -19.14
CA SER A 971 8.75 -20.06 -20.55
C SER A 971 7.35 -19.49 -20.78
N ASN A 972 6.40 -19.85 -19.91
CA ASN A 972 5.04 -19.31 -19.95
C ASN A 972 5.01 -17.82 -19.59
N MET A 973 5.84 -17.40 -18.62
CA MET A 973 5.92 -15.99 -18.22
C MET A 973 6.53 -15.11 -19.32
N ASP A 974 7.54 -15.58 -20.04
CA ASP A 974 8.12 -14.90 -21.20
C ASP A 974 7.12 -14.75 -22.35
N ASP A 975 6.37 -15.81 -22.64
CA ASP A 975 5.32 -15.78 -23.67
C ASP A 975 4.21 -14.80 -23.28
N LEU A 976 3.79 -14.79 -22.01
CA LEU A 976 2.79 -13.85 -21.51
C LEU A 976 3.30 -12.40 -21.56
N CYS A 977 4.54 -12.15 -21.15
CA CYS A 977 5.20 -10.85 -21.27
C CYS A 977 5.19 -10.35 -22.73
N TYR A 978 5.54 -11.22 -23.68
CA TYR A 978 5.52 -10.90 -25.10
C TYR A 978 4.10 -10.60 -25.61
N HIS A 979 3.12 -11.42 -25.25
CA HIS A 979 1.75 -11.28 -25.74
C HIS A 979 0.97 -10.13 -25.10
N MET A 980 1.24 -9.81 -23.84
CA MET A 980 0.53 -8.76 -23.12
C MET A 980 1.23 -7.40 -23.19
N TYR A 981 2.56 -7.37 -23.06
CA TYR A 981 3.31 -6.11 -22.99
C TYR A 981 3.98 -5.75 -24.32
N ASN A 982 3.85 -6.61 -25.34
CA ASN A 982 4.52 -6.45 -26.63
C ASN A 982 6.06 -6.33 -26.49
N MET A 983 6.63 -7.02 -25.49
CA MET A 983 8.03 -6.91 -25.11
C MET A 983 8.58 -8.23 -24.59
N LYS A 984 9.88 -8.48 -24.77
CA LYS A 984 10.59 -9.58 -24.11
C LYS A 984 11.32 -9.08 -22.87
N PRO A 985 11.44 -9.86 -21.79
CA PRO A 985 12.11 -9.42 -20.55
C PRO A 985 13.53 -8.90 -20.75
N GLY A 986 14.31 -9.53 -21.63
CA GLY A 986 15.67 -9.09 -21.97
C GLY A 986 15.76 -7.71 -22.63
N ASN A 987 14.63 -7.19 -23.15
CA ASN A 987 14.51 -5.87 -23.78
C ASN A 987 13.85 -4.83 -22.85
N ALA A 988 13.58 -5.17 -21.59
CA ALA A 988 13.14 -4.18 -20.61
C ALA A 988 14.12 -2.99 -20.63
N PRO A 989 13.64 -1.73 -20.55
CA PRO A 989 14.52 -0.56 -20.46
C PRO A 989 15.58 -0.75 -19.37
N LEU A 990 16.72 -0.05 -19.40
CA LEU A 990 17.65 -0.06 -18.26
C LEU A 990 17.28 1.07 -17.28
N PRO A 991 17.51 0.91 -15.96
CA PRO A 991 17.24 1.98 -15.01
C PRO A 991 18.17 3.16 -15.31
N ASN A 992 17.69 4.37 -15.10
CA ASN A 992 18.55 5.53 -15.21
C ASN A 992 19.55 5.55 -14.06
N LEU A 993 20.74 6.10 -14.31
CA LEU A 993 21.79 6.25 -13.32
C LEU A 993 21.74 7.65 -12.69
N VAL A 994 21.91 7.72 -11.38
CA VAL A 994 21.97 8.97 -10.62
C VAL A 994 23.38 9.20 -10.11
N TYR A 995 23.84 10.45 -10.16
CA TYR A 995 25.14 10.88 -9.62
C TYR A 995 24.94 11.93 -8.54
N ALA A 996 25.20 11.56 -7.29
CA ALA A 996 25.27 12.48 -6.16
C ALA A 996 26.66 13.11 -6.08
N GLY A 997 26.89 14.15 -6.89
CA GLY A 997 28.13 14.93 -6.90
C GLY A 997 28.28 15.88 -5.70
N ARG A 998 29.33 16.71 -5.70
CA ARG A 998 29.66 17.61 -4.59
C ARG A 998 28.50 18.50 -4.13
N ASP A 999 27.76 19.08 -5.08
CA ASP A 999 26.68 20.02 -4.78
C ASP A 999 25.32 19.33 -4.52
N PHE A 1000 25.26 18.00 -4.63
CA PHE A 1000 24.03 17.24 -4.42
C PHE A 1000 23.46 17.47 -3.01
N TRP A 1001 24.35 17.48 -2.01
CA TRP A 1001 24.01 17.58 -0.58
C TRP A 1001 23.80 19.02 -0.08
N ASN A 1002 23.89 20.03 -0.95
CA ASN A 1002 23.74 21.44 -0.56
C ASN A 1002 22.28 21.91 -0.49
N TYR A 1003 21.32 21.06 -0.90
CA TYR A 1003 19.92 21.41 -1.03
C TYR A 1003 19.05 20.41 -0.27
N ASP A 1004 17.91 20.87 0.26
CA ASP A 1004 16.86 19.99 0.74
C ASP A 1004 16.20 19.30 -0.47
N ARG A 1005 16.29 17.97 -0.51
CA ARG A 1005 15.86 17.12 -1.64
C ARG A 1005 14.58 16.35 -1.34
N LEU A 1006 13.76 16.82 -0.39
CA LEU A 1006 12.48 16.18 -0.06
C LEU A 1006 11.54 16.02 -1.29
N TYR A 1007 11.51 17.01 -2.20
CA TYR A 1007 10.68 17.02 -3.42
C TYR A 1007 11.50 17.27 -4.71
N MET A 1008 12.83 17.22 -4.64
CA MET A 1008 13.70 17.57 -5.76
C MET A 1008 14.04 16.35 -6.60
N LEU A 1009 13.65 16.36 -7.88
CA LEU A 1009 14.01 15.31 -8.82
C LEU A 1009 15.53 15.14 -8.94
N ASN A 1010 15.97 13.90 -9.13
CA ASN A 1010 17.35 13.62 -9.48
C ASN A 1010 17.66 14.02 -10.91
N GLU A 1011 18.91 14.42 -11.14
CA GLU A 1011 19.46 14.38 -12.50
C GLU A 1011 19.74 12.93 -12.86
N GLU A 1012 18.94 12.41 -13.78
CA GLU A 1012 18.97 11.02 -14.24
C GLU A 1012 19.66 10.89 -15.60
N TYR A 1013 20.53 9.88 -15.74
CA TYR A 1013 21.32 9.64 -16.93
C TYR A 1013 20.94 8.28 -17.54
N PRO A 1014 20.48 8.22 -18.81
CA PRO A 1014 19.99 6.99 -19.40
C PRO A 1014 21.13 6.00 -19.70
N GLN A 1015 20.89 4.73 -19.41
CA GLN A 1015 21.77 3.63 -19.80
C GLN A 1015 21.26 2.98 -21.09
N THR A 1016 22.13 2.80 -22.09
CA THR A 1016 21.73 2.29 -23.43
C THR A 1016 22.21 0.88 -23.72
N GLU A 1017 23.24 0.41 -23.01
CA GLU A 1017 23.84 -0.91 -23.18
C GLU A 1017 24.09 -1.54 -21.80
N LYS A 1018 23.98 -2.86 -21.70
CA LYS A 1018 24.40 -3.60 -20.50
C LYS A 1018 25.92 -3.76 -20.51
N GLY A 1019 26.53 -3.85 -19.32
CA GLY A 1019 27.93 -4.24 -19.18
C GLY A 1019 28.22 -5.68 -19.62
N PHE A 1020 29.43 -6.15 -19.33
CA PHE A 1020 29.82 -7.51 -19.62
C PHE A 1020 29.44 -8.44 -18.47
N SER A 1021 28.85 -9.57 -18.82
CA SER A 1021 28.52 -10.61 -17.85
C SER A 1021 29.78 -11.31 -17.36
N ARG A 1022 29.89 -11.52 -16.04
CA ARG A 1022 31.15 -11.89 -15.38
C ARG A 1022 31.08 -13.22 -14.64
N TYR A 1023 30.19 -13.35 -13.64
CA TYR A 1023 30.15 -14.53 -12.77
C TYR A 1023 29.04 -15.48 -13.22
N HIS A 1024 29.44 -16.59 -13.85
CA HIS A 1024 28.53 -17.65 -14.31
C HIS A 1024 29.04 -19.01 -13.92
N ALA A 1025 28.11 -19.93 -13.70
CA ALA A 1025 28.45 -21.33 -13.75
C ALA A 1025 28.79 -21.74 -15.19
N ASP A 1026 29.74 -22.65 -15.35
CA ASP A 1026 30.06 -23.24 -16.65
C ASP A 1026 28.92 -24.16 -17.15
N SER A 1027 29.11 -24.78 -18.32
CA SER A 1027 28.09 -25.68 -18.90
C SER A 1027 27.79 -26.93 -18.07
N PHE A 1028 28.63 -27.25 -17.07
CA PHE A 1028 28.48 -28.37 -16.15
C PHE A 1028 27.95 -27.92 -14.77
N GLY A 1029 27.79 -26.61 -14.56
CA GLY A 1029 27.29 -26.02 -13.33
C GLY A 1029 28.37 -25.68 -12.31
N TYR A 1030 29.66 -25.79 -12.65
CA TYR A 1030 30.75 -25.41 -11.74
C TYR A 1030 30.96 -23.90 -11.76
N LYS A 1031 31.31 -23.35 -10.60
CA LYS A 1031 31.57 -21.92 -10.43
C LYS A 1031 32.60 -21.70 -9.34
N ASP A 1032 33.56 -20.81 -9.55
CA ASP A 1032 34.50 -20.37 -8.52
C ASP A 1032 34.82 -18.90 -8.71
N VAL A 1033 33.98 -18.06 -8.15
CA VAL A 1033 34.05 -16.61 -8.32
C VAL A 1033 35.33 -16.04 -7.69
N VAL A 1034 35.74 -16.56 -6.54
CA VAL A 1034 36.93 -16.08 -5.82
C VAL A 1034 38.20 -16.34 -6.64
N SER A 1035 38.28 -17.47 -7.32
CA SER A 1035 39.41 -17.77 -8.22
C SER A 1035 39.49 -16.83 -9.43
N ASP A 1036 38.36 -16.23 -9.85
CA ASP A 1036 38.28 -15.31 -10.99
C ASP A 1036 38.68 -13.86 -10.64
N PHE A 1037 38.83 -13.51 -9.35
CA PHE A 1037 39.22 -12.17 -8.92
C PHE A 1037 40.67 -11.79 -9.30
N GLY A 1038 41.52 -12.79 -9.55
CA GLY A 1038 42.96 -12.59 -9.68
C GLY A 1038 43.64 -12.30 -8.33
N SER A 1039 44.87 -11.79 -8.35
CA SER A 1039 45.60 -11.37 -7.14
C SER A 1039 46.55 -10.21 -7.41
N GLY A 1040 46.89 -9.45 -6.36
CA GLY A 1040 47.83 -8.34 -6.42
C GLY A 1040 47.21 -6.97 -6.15
N TYR A 1041 48.06 -5.95 -6.11
CA TYR A 1041 47.69 -4.55 -5.87
C TYR A 1041 46.87 -3.98 -7.03
N PHE A 1042 45.89 -3.12 -6.75
CA PHE A 1042 45.14 -2.37 -7.76
C PHE A 1042 46.01 -1.21 -8.29
N ILE A 1043 46.41 -1.27 -9.55
CA ILE A 1043 47.33 -0.29 -10.14
C ILE A 1043 46.55 0.89 -10.72
N GLU A 1044 46.98 2.11 -10.35
CA GLU A 1044 46.54 3.35 -10.98
C GLU A 1044 46.86 3.33 -12.49
N SER A 1045 45.85 3.57 -13.32
CA SER A 1045 46.02 3.75 -14.76
C SER A 1045 45.26 4.97 -15.23
N ASN A 1046 45.94 5.86 -15.97
CA ASN A 1046 45.35 7.11 -16.45
C ASN A 1046 44.69 7.95 -15.33
N SER A 1047 45.31 8.02 -14.15
CA SER A 1047 44.77 8.74 -12.99
C SER A 1047 43.54 8.14 -12.33
N VAL A 1048 43.25 6.87 -12.62
CA VAL A 1048 42.07 6.14 -12.13
C VAL A 1048 42.49 4.85 -11.42
N ILE A 1049 41.80 4.55 -10.32
CA ILE A 1049 41.75 3.22 -9.71
C ILE A 1049 40.27 2.80 -9.63
N ALA A 1050 39.92 1.67 -10.25
CA ALA A 1050 38.56 1.14 -10.31
C ALA A 1050 38.51 -0.26 -9.68
N ILE A 1051 37.65 -0.44 -8.66
CA ILE A 1051 37.61 -1.62 -7.79
C ILE A 1051 36.16 -2.12 -7.73
N GLU A 1052 35.96 -3.40 -8.00
CA GLU A 1052 34.75 -4.16 -7.68
C GLU A 1052 34.86 -4.62 -6.22
N THR A 1053 33.86 -4.32 -5.39
CA THR A 1053 34.02 -4.45 -3.93
C THR A 1053 34.05 -5.90 -3.44
N GLU A 1054 33.46 -6.82 -4.19
CA GLU A 1054 33.51 -8.25 -3.88
C GLU A 1054 34.92 -8.82 -3.89
N TYR A 1055 35.91 -8.12 -4.47
CA TYR A 1055 37.32 -8.51 -4.37
C TYR A 1055 37.82 -8.60 -2.93
N ALA A 1056 37.18 -7.95 -1.96
CA ALA A 1056 37.49 -8.13 -0.55
C ALA A 1056 37.27 -9.58 -0.06
N LEU A 1057 36.44 -10.36 -0.75
CA LEU A 1057 36.24 -11.79 -0.47
C LEU A 1057 37.44 -12.67 -0.84
N GLU A 1058 38.48 -12.12 -1.48
CA GLU A 1058 39.75 -12.84 -1.73
C GLU A 1058 40.42 -13.30 -0.43
N GLN A 1059 40.19 -12.58 0.69
CA GLN A 1059 40.80 -12.86 1.99
C GLN A 1059 42.33 -12.99 1.93
N SER A 1060 42.98 -12.07 1.21
CA SER A 1060 44.43 -12.05 1.01
C SER A 1060 45.07 -10.79 1.58
N GLN A 1061 46.40 -10.71 1.49
CA GLN A 1061 47.13 -9.49 1.85
C GLN A 1061 46.81 -8.30 0.92
N TYR A 1062 46.12 -8.51 -0.21
CA TYR A 1062 45.81 -7.48 -1.21
C TYR A 1062 44.38 -6.96 -1.11
N ALA A 1063 43.44 -7.80 -0.70
CA ALA A 1063 42.07 -7.42 -0.45
C ALA A 1063 41.44 -8.39 0.56
N TYR A 1064 40.75 -7.85 1.57
CA TYR A 1064 40.18 -8.65 2.66
C TYR A 1064 39.02 -7.91 3.35
N THR A 1065 38.20 -8.65 4.08
CA THR A 1065 37.22 -8.11 5.03
C THR A 1065 37.75 -8.20 6.46
N LYS A 1066 37.33 -7.28 7.31
CA LYS A 1066 37.60 -7.29 8.74
C LYS A 1066 36.27 -7.26 9.49
N LYS A 1067 36.14 -8.13 10.48
CA LYS A 1067 34.98 -8.17 11.38
C LYS A 1067 34.91 -6.96 12.30
N ASP A 1068 33.73 -6.73 12.85
CA ASP A 1068 33.55 -5.78 13.94
C ASP A 1068 34.43 -6.17 15.14
N SER A 1069 34.97 -5.17 15.85
CA SER A 1069 35.87 -5.41 16.99
C SER A 1069 35.13 -5.74 18.28
N VAL A 1070 33.79 -5.58 18.30
CA VAL A 1070 32.96 -5.67 19.51
C VAL A 1070 32.36 -7.06 19.66
N ASN A 1071 31.65 -7.54 18.65
CA ASN A 1071 31.01 -8.85 18.66
C ASN A 1071 31.90 -9.94 18.04
N GLU A 1072 32.83 -9.56 17.16
CA GLU A 1072 33.72 -10.46 16.40
C GLU A 1072 32.96 -11.47 15.52
N THR A 1073 31.67 -11.24 15.32
CA THR A 1073 30.76 -12.08 14.53
C THR A 1073 30.21 -11.35 13.32
N ILE A 1074 30.13 -10.02 13.35
CA ILE A 1074 29.54 -9.23 12.27
C ILE A 1074 30.62 -8.89 11.25
N GLU A 1075 30.36 -9.17 9.99
CA GLU A 1075 31.28 -8.95 8.88
C GLU A 1075 30.53 -8.56 7.62
N TRP A 1076 31.22 -7.88 6.71
CA TRP A 1076 30.72 -7.70 5.35
C TRP A 1076 30.61 -9.06 4.64
N THR A 1077 29.45 -9.32 4.07
CA THR A 1077 29.16 -10.44 3.17
C THR A 1077 28.76 -9.92 1.80
N HIS A 1078 28.29 -10.78 0.91
CA HIS A 1078 27.91 -10.40 -0.45
C HIS A 1078 26.43 -10.61 -0.76
N THR A 1079 25.97 -9.86 -1.75
CA THR A 1079 24.66 -9.95 -2.38
C THR A 1079 24.79 -9.69 -3.88
N GLN A 1080 23.73 -9.92 -4.66
CA GLN A 1080 23.73 -9.61 -6.08
C GLN A 1080 23.69 -8.10 -6.34
N ALA A 1081 24.36 -7.65 -7.40
CA ALA A 1081 24.26 -6.28 -7.93
C ALA A 1081 23.68 -6.26 -9.35
N GLU A 1082 23.31 -5.07 -9.81
CA GLU A 1082 22.79 -4.84 -11.17
C GLU A 1082 23.89 -4.60 -12.22
N THR A 1083 25.13 -4.48 -11.78
CA THR A 1083 26.30 -4.34 -12.64
C THR A 1083 26.78 -5.66 -13.23
N ASN A 1084 27.72 -5.58 -14.17
CA ASN A 1084 28.21 -6.70 -14.96
C ASN A 1084 27.06 -7.44 -15.66
N ALA A 1085 26.17 -6.69 -16.30
CA ALA A 1085 24.91 -7.21 -16.88
C ALA A 1085 24.08 -8.04 -15.87
N SER A 1086 23.87 -7.48 -14.67
CA SER A 1086 23.19 -8.14 -13.55
C SER A 1086 23.85 -9.48 -13.16
N THR A 1087 25.18 -9.57 -13.20
CA THR A 1087 25.93 -10.72 -12.65
C THR A 1087 27.01 -10.34 -11.66
N GLY A 1088 27.16 -9.04 -11.38
CA GLY A 1088 28.04 -8.51 -10.35
C GLY A 1088 27.55 -8.82 -8.94
N MET A 1089 28.40 -8.51 -7.97
CA MET A 1089 28.12 -8.70 -6.55
C MET A 1089 28.44 -7.42 -5.80
N ALA A 1090 27.60 -7.09 -4.83
CA ALA A 1090 27.83 -6.02 -3.89
C ALA A 1090 28.18 -6.57 -2.52
N MET A 1091 28.99 -5.83 -1.77
CA MET A 1091 29.24 -6.08 -0.36
C MET A 1091 28.14 -5.45 0.51
N TYR A 1092 27.70 -6.16 1.54
CA TYR A 1092 26.53 -5.85 2.36
C TYR A 1092 26.68 -6.42 3.78
N ILE A 1093 26.03 -5.81 4.78
CA ILE A 1093 25.87 -6.38 6.13
C ILE A 1093 24.39 -6.67 6.35
N ARG A 1094 24.04 -7.97 6.51
CA ARG A 1094 22.66 -8.46 6.53
C ARG A 1094 21.90 -8.23 7.83
N ASP A 1095 22.59 -8.36 8.96
CA ASP A 1095 21.99 -8.09 10.27
C ASP A 1095 21.41 -6.68 10.30
N ARG A 1096 20.18 -6.50 10.78
CA ARG A 1096 19.47 -5.21 10.69
C ARG A 1096 19.65 -4.36 11.95
N GLY A 1097 19.52 -3.04 11.77
CA GLY A 1097 19.43 -2.07 12.87
C GLY A 1097 20.72 -1.90 13.67
N LEU A 1098 21.87 -2.28 13.11
CA LEU A 1098 23.18 -2.09 13.71
C LEU A 1098 23.78 -0.75 13.30
N LYS A 1099 24.43 -0.08 14.25
CA LYS A 1099 25.11 1.22 14.04
C LYS A 1099 26.44 1.26 14.78
N TRP A 1100 27.48 1.77 14.11
CA TRP A 1100 28.83 1.89 14.66
C TRP A 1100 29.22 3.35 14.88
N GLU A 1101 29.06 3.81 16.13
CA GLU A 1101 29.47 5.14 16.58
C GLU A 1101 30.99 5.35 16.47
N ASN A 1102 31.77 4.35 16.89
CA ASN A 1102 33.22 4.35 16.71
C ASN A 1102 33.62 3.62 15.43
N ALA A 1103 34.12 4.36 14.45
CA ALA A 1103 34.51 3.81 13.15
C ALA A 1103 35.58 2.71 13.23
N GLN A 1104 36.48 2.76 14.21
CA GLN A 1104 37.54 1.76 14.37
C GLN A 1104 37.02 0.37 14.78
N ASP A 1105 35.80 0.34 15.34
CA ASP A 1105 35.13 -0.86 15.79
C ASP A 1105 34.25 -1.49 14.70
N ALA A 1106 33.98 -0.75 13.62
CA ALA A 1106 33.14 -1.18 12.53
C ALA A 1106 33.78 -2.30 11.70
N PRO A 1107 32.97 -3.21 11.13
CA PRO A 1107 33.46 -4.11 10.10
C PRO A 1107 33.85 -3.31 8.85
N SER A 1108 34.90 -3.76 8.16
CA SER A 1108 35.51 -3.01 7.06
C SER A 1108 35.96 -3.86 5.87
N LEU A 1109 36.00 -3.23 4.70
CA LEU A 1109 36.59 -3.75 3.47
C LEU A 1109 37.96 -3.11 3.28
N HIS A 1110 38.97 -3.85 2.84
CA HIS A 1110 40.33 -3.36 2.62
C HIS A 1110 40.84 -3.72 1.23
N TYR A 1111 41.55 -2.80 0.58
CA TYR A 1111 42.12 -2.94 -0.76
C TYR A 1111 43.49 -2.27 -0.85
N GLN A 1112 44.50 -3.04 -1.24
CA GLN A 1112 45.83 -2.52 -1.45
C GLN A 1112 45.95 -1.88 -2.83
N ILE A 1113 46.13 -0.57 -2.86
CA ILE A 1113 46.23 0.23 -4.08
C ILE A 1113 47.67 0.68 -4.33
N LYS A 1114 48.07 0.76 -5.61
CA LYS A 1114 49.36 1.30 -6.04
C LYS A 1114 49.15 2.59 -6.83
N VAL A 1115 49.50 3.71 -6.20
CA VAL A 1115 49.44 5.06 -6.79
C VAL A 1115 50.78 5.37 -7.47
N ALA A 1116 50.72 5.72 -8.75
CA ALA A 1116 51.84 6.07 -9.60
C ALA A 1116 52.22 7.55 -9.49
N SER A 1117 51.27 8.46 -9.21
CA SER A 1117 51.55 9.87 -8.98
C SER A 1117 50.64 10.49 -7.91
N PRO A 1118 51.21 11.32 -7.01
CA PRO A 1118 50.47 11.85 -5.87
C PRO A 1118 49.42 12.86 -6.32
N GLY A 1119 48.36 13.02 -5.52
CA GLY A 1119 47.37 14.09 -5.69
C GLY A 1119 46.04 13.79 -5.00
N THR A 1120 45.09 14.70 -5.19
CA THR A 1120 43.72 14.59 -4.68
C THR A 1120 42.91 13.62 -5.53
N TYR A 1121 42.46 12.52 -4.95
CA TYR A 1121 41.54 11.57 -5.58
C TYR A 1121 40.12 11.81 -5.07
N ARG A 1122 39.19 11.91 -6.00
CA ARG A 1122 37.74 11.82 -5.76
C ARG A 1122 37.35 10.38 -5.57
N VAL A 1123 36.63 10.10 -4.50
CA VAL A 1123 36.15 8.77 -4.13
C VAL A 1123 34.69 8.65 -4.52
N TRP A 1124 34.43 8.04 -5.66
CA TRP A 1124 33.08 7.64 -6.07
C TRP A 1124 32.79 6.24 -5.56
N VAL A 1125 31.58 6.04 -5.04
CA VAL A 1125 31.11 4.74 -4.54
C VAL A 1125 29.71 4.48 -5.10
N LEU A 1126 29.51 3.32 -5.76
CA LEU A 1126 28.20 2.89 -6.24
C LEU A 1126 27.49 2.15 -5.12
N ILE A 1127 26.37 2.73 -4.64
CA ILE A 1127 25.70 2.29 -3.43
C ILE A 1127 24.20 2.09 -3.63
N LYS A 1128 23.62 1.28 -2.74
CA LYS A 1128 22.17 1.16 -2.53
C LYS A 1128 21.89 0.99 -1.04
N PHE A 1129 20.83 1.60 -0.56
CA PHE A 1129 20.21 1.32 0.74
C PHE A 1129 18.68 1.36 0.61
N ASN A 1130 17.98 0.97 1.67
CA ASN A 1130 16.51 0.90 1.66
C ASN A 1130 15.90 2.15 2.29
N ASP A 1131 16.57 2.73 3.28
CA ASP A 1131 16.02 3.75 4.18
C ASP A 1131 17.13 4.53 4.91
N ASP A 1132 16.72 5.43 5.80
CA ASP A 1132 17.52 6.31 6.66
C ASP A 1132 18.19 5.61 7.86
N SER A 1133 18.06 4.29 7.97
CA SER A 1133 18.71 3.48 9.00
C SER A 1133 19.82 2.59 8.45
N SER A 1134 20.10 2.71 7.16
CA SER A 1134 21.00 1.83 6.40
C SER A 1134 21.87 2.59 5.39
N ASP A 1135 22.11 3.88 5.61
CA ASP A 1135 22.62 4.80 4.60
C ASP A 1135 24.03 5.34 4.88
N SER A 1136 24.71 4.96 5.96
CA SER A 1136 26.01 5.56 6.32
C SER A 1136 27.24 4.63 6.18
N LEU A 1137 28.36 5.21 5.71
CA LEU A 1137 29.67 4.55 5.57
C LEU A 1137 30.84 5.54 5.67
N ARG A 1138 32.03 5.07 6.04
CA ARG A 1138 33.28 5.85 6.10
C ARG A 1138 34.37 5.25 5.22
N VAL A 1139 35.29 6.08 4.75
CA VAL A 1139 36.49 5.64 4.02
C VAL A 1139 37.74 5.92 4.84
N GLY A 1140 38.79 5.14 4.64
CA GLY A 1140 40.06 5.32 5.33
C GLY A 1140 41.25 5.04 4.42
N LEU A 1141 42.39 5.63 4.75
CA LEU A 1141 43.66 5.44 4.06
C LEU A 1141 44.75 5.13 5.10
N ASP A 1142 45.45 4.02 4.93
CA ASP A 1142 46.57 3.60 5.79
C ASP A 1142 46.23 3.54 7.29
N GLY A 1143 44.97 3.16 7.61
CA GLY A 1143 44.46 3.04 8.98
C GLY A 1143 43.83 4.32 9.56
N GLU A 1144 44.00 5.46 8.89
CA GLU A 1144 43.36 6.72 9.26
C GLU A 1144 41.97 6.78 8.61
N ILE A 1145 40.92 6.68 9.43
CA ILE A 1145 39.52 6.71 8.98
C ILE A 1145 39.05 8.17 8.95
N GLN A 1146 38.49 8.56 7.82
CA GLN A 1146 37.93 9.90 7.63
C GLN A 1146 36.70 10.12 8.53
N PRO A 1147 36.64 11.24 9.28
CA PRO A 1147 35.42 11.60 10.01
C PRO A 1147 34.33 12.04 9.04
N TYR A 1148 33.06 11.90 9.45
CA TYR A 1148 31.92 12.28 8.61
C TYR A 1148 31.98 13.74 8.14
N ASP A 1149 32.48 14.67 8.97
CA ASP A 1149 32.60 16.11 8.62
C ASP A 1149 33.46 16.40 7.39
N GLU A 1150 34.29 15.46 6.95
CA GLU A 1150 35.11 15.60 5.74
C GLU A 1150 34.48 14.95 4.50
N GLN A 1151 33.39 14.18 4.66
CA GLN A 1151 32.60 13.65 3.55
C GLN A 1151 31.55 14.68 3.11
N PHE A 1152 31.17 14.66 1.83
CA PHE A 1152 30.24 15.64 1.27
C PHE A 1152 28.83 15.52 1.86
N SER A 1153 28.38 14.30 2.19
CA SER A 1153 27.07 14.03 2.79
C SER A 1153 27.06 14.12 4.31
N LYS A 1154 28.22 14.27 4.95
CA LYS A 1154 28.37 14.25 6.42
C LYS A 1154 27.83 12.99 7.09
N GLY A 1155 27.89 11.86 6.41
CA GLY A 1155 27.45 10.57 6.93
C GLY A 1155 25.96 10.30 6.81
N ASP A 1156 25.20 11.13 6.09
CA ASP A 1156 23.77 10.97 5.82
C ASP A 1156 23.59 10.93 4.29
N LEU A 1157 23.53 9.73 3.71
CA LEU A 1157 23.35 9.54 2.27
C LEU A 1157 21.86 9.49 1.88
N TYR A 1158 20.97 9.44 2.87
CA TYR A 1158 19.55 9.29 2.68
C TYR A 1158 18.88 10.56 2.14
N THR A 1159 18.11 10.36 1.07
CA THR A 1159 17.05 11.26 0.62
C THR A 1159 15.93 10.38 0.06
N PHE A 1160 14.70 10.89 -0.03
CA PHE A 1160 13.62 10.16 -0.72
C PHE A 1160 13.96 9.81 -2.16
N SER A 1161 14.79 10.64 -2.81
CA SER A 1161 15.22 10.43 -4.19
C SER A 1161 16.33 9.38 -4.34
N THR A 1162 17.05 9.04 -3.27
CA THR A 1162 18.18 8.07 -3.27
C THR A 1162 17.83 6.74 -2.62
N SER A 1163 16.65 6.61 -2.02
CA SER A 1163 16.16 5.34 -1.48
C SER A 1163 15.87 4.33 -2.59
N GLN A 1164 16.07 3.04 -2.30
CA GLN A 1164 15.71 1.91 -3.18
C GLN A 1164 16.38 1.85 -4.57
N ILE A 1165 17.24 2.80 -4.92
CA ILE A 1165 17.96 2.85 -6.21
C ILE A 1165 19.45 2.59 -6.04
N TRP A 1166 20.09 2.15 -7.13
CA TRP A 1166 21.55 2.17 -7.25
C TRP A 1166 21.99 3.53 -7.78
N PHE A 1167 22.89 4.20 -7.06
CA PHE A 1167 23.43 5.50 -7.49
C PHE A 1167 24.90 5.66 -7.13
N TRP A 1168 25.60 6.49 -7.91
CA TRP A 1168 26.98 6.88 -7.63
C TRP A 1168 27.00 8.04 -6.65
N SER A 1169 27.61 7.85 -5.49
CA SER A 1169 27.89 8.93 -4.54
C SER A 1169 29.35 9.36 -4.65
N LEU A 1170 29.59 10.64 -4.93
CA LEU A 1170 30.89 11.25 -4.69
C LEU A 1170 30.99 11.45 -3.18
N LEU A 1171 31.67 10.55 -2.51
CA LEU A 1171 31.68 10.48 -1.05
C LEU A 1171 32.62 11.52 -0.45
N SER A 1172 33.85 11.60 -0.96
CA SER A 1172 34.87 12.52 -0.46
C SER A 1172 36.02 12.73 -1.45
N GLU A 1173 36.94 13.61 -1.07
CA GLU A 1173 38.24 13.80 -1.72
C GLU A 1173 39.35 13.46 -0.73
N ILE A 1174 40.34 12.66 -1.17
CA ILE A 1174 41.45 12.20 -0.33
C ILE A 1174 42.77 12.50 -1.05
N GLU A 1175 43.71 13.11 -0.33
CA GLU A 1175 45.10 13.22 -0.81
C GLU A 1175 45.80 11.87 -0.66
N ILE A 1176 46.28 11.32 -1.77
CA ILE A 1176 47.03 10.06 -1.78
C ILE A 1176 48.41 10.30 -2.34
N ASP A 1177 49.43 9.94 -1.55
CA ASP A 1177 50.83 10.03 -1.96
C ASP A 1177 51.17 8.98 -3.03
N GLN A 1178 52.33 9.12 -3.66
CA GLN A 1178 52.84 8.08 -4.55
C GLN A 1178 53.32 6.90 -3.71
N GLY A 1179 52.68 5.74 -3.85
CA GLY A 1179 52.99 4.64 -2.94
C GLY A 1179 52.10 3.43 -3.08
N LEU A 1180 52.36 2.47 -2.20
CA LEU A 1180 51.39 1.44 -1.85
C LEU A 1180 50.59 1.97 -0.67
N HIS A 1181 49.27 1.83 -0.72
CA HIS A 1181 48.37 2.28 0.34
C HIS A 1181 47.30 1.23 0.62
N ASP A 1182 46.82 1.19 1.86
CA ASP A 1182 45.63 0.46 2.25
C ASP A 1182 44.42 1.38 2.17
N PHE A 1183 43.58 1.21 1.15
CA PHE A 1183 42.31 1.89 1.06
C PHE A 1183 41.23 1.04 1.73
N SER A 1184 40.44 1.62 2.62
CA SER A 1184 39.44 0.89 3.39
C SER A 1184 38.07 1.57 3.39
N VAL A 1185 37.02 0.77 3.54
CA VAL A 1185 35.63 1.21 3.70
C VAL A 1185 35.08 0.61 4.97
N HIS A 1186 34.50 1.42 5.86
CA HIS A 1186 34.01 1.05 7.18
C HIS A 1186 32.51 1.29 7.25
N ALA A 1187 31.74 0.34 7.79
CA ALA A 1187 30.30 0.50 7.95
C ALA A 1187 29.95 1.61 8.94
N GLY A 1188 28.96 2.44 8.62
CA GLY A 1188 28.31 3.33 9.58
C GLY A 1188 27.08 2.67 10.17
N GLU A 1189 26.24 2.12 9.29
CA GLU A 1189 25.08 1.30 9.60
C GLU A 1189 25.07 0.00 8.79
N SER A 1190 24.39 -1.00 9.32
CA SER A 1190 24.06 -2.21 8.57
C SER A 1190 22.99 -1.96 7.52
N GLY A 1191 22.87 -2.83 6.53
CA GLY A 1191 21.85 -2.68 5.49
C GLY A 1191 22.34 -1.94 4.23
N LEU A 1192 23.42 -1.16 4.33
CA LEU A 1192 24.03 -0.49 3.18
C LEU A 1192 24.71 -1.50 2.26
N ARG A 1193 24.56 -1.31 0.95
CA ARG A 1193 25.22 -2.12 -0.09
C ARG A 1193 26.18 -1.26 -0.90
N ILE A 1194 27.34 -1.81 -1.19
CA ILE A 1194 28.38 -1.18 -2.02
C ILE A 1194 28.75 -2.14 -3.13
N ASP A 1195 28.74 -1.68 -4.37
CA ASP A 1195 29.11 -2.50 -5.53
C ASP A 1195 30.51 -2.15 -6.05
N ARG A 1196 30.74 -0.87 -6.33
CA ARG A 1196 31.97 -0.38 -6.98
C ARG A 1196 32.58 0.83 -6.30
N ILE A 1197 33.90 0.95 -6.39
CA ILE A 1197 34.69 2.09 -5.91
C ILE A 1197 35.52 2.62 -7.07
N TYR A 1198 35.41 3.92 -7.34
CA TYR A 1198 36.11 4.59 -8.44
C TYR A 1198 36.87 5.81 -7.90
N LEU A 1199 38.19 5.68 -7.81
CA LEU A 1199 39.10 6.75 -7.42
C LEU A 1199 39.62 7.45 -8.66
N THR A 1200 39.42 8.77 -8.80
CA THR A 1200 39.94 9.54 -9.94
C THR A 1200 40.50 10.89 -9.53
N LYS A 1201 41.54 11.38 -10.23
CA LYS A 1201 41.98 12.79 -10.12
C LYS A 1201 41.21 13.75 -11.04
N GLY A 1202 40.41 13.23 -11.97
CA GLY A 1202 39.68 14.03 -12.94
C GLY A 1202 38.29 14.44 -12.47
N ASP A 1203 37.70 15.43 -13.13
CA ASP A 1203 36.36 15.99 -12.83
C ASP A 1203 35.21 15.16 -13.43
N GLU A 1204 35.51 14.02 -14.06
CA GLU A 1204 34.49 13.15 -14.65
C GLU A 1204 33.63 12.41 -13.60
N ASN A 1205 32.39 12.11 -14.00
CA ASN A 1205 31.56 11.14 -13.30
C ASN A 1205 32.15 9.74 -13.44
N ALA A 1206 31.90 8.88 -12.44
CA ALA A 1206 32.20 7.46 -12.55
C ALA A 1206 31.46 6.83 -13.75
N PRO A 1207 32.07 5.85 -14.43
CA PRO A 1207 31.48 5.25 -15.63
C PRO A 1207 30.20 4.46 -15.32
N ASP A 1208 29.32 4.36 -16.32
CA ASP A 1208 28.20 3.41 -16.30
C ASP A 1208 28.70 1.95 -16.43
N ASP A 1209 27.78 0.99 -16.35
CA ASP A 1209 28.14 -0.44 -16.38
C ASP A 1209 28.81 -0.88 -17.70
N ALA A 1210 28.40 -0.32 -18.84
CA ALA A 1210 28.97 -0.64 -20.14
C ALA A 1210 30.37 -0.07 -20.33
N ALA A 1211 30.66 1.08 -19.72
CA ALA A 1211 31.96 1.74 -19.78
C ALA A 1211 32.93 1.28 -18.68
N TRP A 1212 32.47 0.53 -17.67
CA TRP A 1212 33.27 0.09 -16.53
C TRP A 1212 34.47 -0.76 -16.94
N LYS A 1213 35.62 -0.50 -16.30
CA LYS A 1213 36.88 -1.25 -16.50
C LYS A 1213 37.69 -1.29 -15.20
N ASP A 1214 37.90 -2.50 -14.70
CA ASP A 1214 38.71 -2.74 -13.51
C ASP A 1214 40.14 -2.26 -13.67
N SER A 1215 40.71 -1.80 -12.55
CA SER A 1215 42.15 -1.59 -12.44
C SER A 1215 42.91 -2.89 -12.64
N LYS A 1216 44.04 -2.80 -13.34
CA LYS A 1216 44.96 -3.93 -13.48
C LYS A 1216 45.50 -4.35 -12.12
N ARG A 1217 45.58 -5.66 -11.89
CA ARG A 1217 46.16 -6.25 -10.68
C ARG A 1217 47.58 -6.77 -10.96
N SER A 1218 48.51 -6.56 -10.02
CA SER A 1218 49.88 -7.08 -10.12
C SER A 1218 50.46 -7.47 -8.77
N ILE A 1219 51.21 -8.57 -8.75
CA ILE A 1219 52.02 -9.03 -7.61
C ILE A 1219 53.47 -8.55 -7.67
N GLU A 1220 53.90 -8.01 -8.81
CA GLU A 1220 55.29 -7.56 -9.02
C GLU A 1220 55.47 -6.15 -8.44
N SER A 1221 56.37 -6.04 -7.45
CA SER A 1221 56.91 -4.77 -6.99
C SER A 1221 57.95 -4.27 -8.02
N PHE A 1222 57.52 -3.49 -9.01
CA PHE A 1222 58.47 -2.79 -9.89
C PHE A 1222 59.07 -1.57 -9.22
#